data_AF-A0A9J6RC50-F1
#
_entry.id   AF-A0A9J6RC50-F1
#
_cell.length_a   1.000
_cell.length_b   1.000
_cell.length_c   1.000
_cell.angle_alpha   90.00
_cell.angle_beta   90.00
_cell.angle_gamma   90.00
#
_symmetry.space_group_name_H-M   'P 1'
#
loop_
_entity.id
_entity.type
_entity.pdbx_description
1 polymer ?
#
loop_
_entity_poly.entity_id
_entity_poly.type
_entity_poly.pdbx_seq_one_letter_code
_entity_poly.pdbx_strand_id
1 'polypeptide(L)'
;MKQFFKKPWSWTAQRLVANSEKDRTYTICCMVVFLLVTTSASIMVALGTPTGATSYTNLLDIGRAVAINGLLFFITTILVGVLLSFLPFSTPRLLLGGLIYSIGIIITVLIYDKSGKLFSFLVGIGVGLISLFIGLLFAMLFYRNKRRIVVFLILPIILVITIFIRIHDNEGNRSLDQSELVFADYTESILGENPGQEGDYSYTFFTYGSGEDKHRAEFGRDVTVQTPTVDASDFVTRWGNKREAFWGFDQTNLPVNGRTWVPEGVGPFPLILLVHGNHIMEHFSTGGYDYLGELLASRGFLTISVDQDFINFSNVSGIPDHNYKLRAWVLLQHLVQLQELNETPGNEFFQKIDFDRVGLVGHSRGGQAVSMVADHQRFFKNVRLREELATINIEGVVALAPTDRRVDGKKANLNNVSYLVIQGARDADVNDFRGDHQFYRTNFSKDDQGFKASLYIADANHSQFNSEWGRMDNSLPRGIFLNRKQTMDPEDQRRIAKVYLSAFFESVLHNREGYEQLFPDHQYGKDWLPETTFISKYQNSSYVPITEAKHASGEVFGGSEAFVETSGFREVEILRPEQRTGNNRPVDAVLLEWKGDATYTINLAEGFESELGLEKPEHLVVTMANVAEDGSVPAVEIELESVDGGGGVRSLEEIMPIPPVIETEFTHFGLFDTIFREGKYENSWEPVFQTFMIPIDSFFEPSRGELDLAQINKIKLHFRSESGKMLLEEVGACHRPNYVERGELSISKR
;
A
#
# COMPACT_ATOMS: atom_id res chain seq x y z
N MET A 1 -2.16 -75.51 6.72
CA MET A 1 -1.86 -74.10 6.38
C MET A 1 -2.86 -73.44 5.40
N LYS A 2 -3.28 -74.05 4.28
CA LYS A 2 -4.20 -73.41 3.30
C LYS A 2 -5.61 -73.05 3.81
N GLN A 3 -6.14 -73.68 4.85
CA GLN A 3 -7.46 -73.34 5.42
C GLN A 3 -7.45 -72.20 6.44
N PHE A 4 -6.32 -71.95 7.11
CA PHE A 4 -6.22 -70.94 8.18
C PHE A 4 -6.24 -69.51 7.60
N PHE A 5 -5.68 -69.31 6.40
CA PHE A 5 -5.71 -68.04 5.68
C PHE A 5 -7.03 -67.78 4.93
N LYS A 6 -7.86 -68.80 4.67
CA LYS A 6 -9.12 -68.65 3.91
C LYS A 6 -10.21 -67.91 4.69
N LYS A 7 -10.32 -68.11 6.01
CA LYS A 7 -11.33 -67.47 6.86
C LYS A 7 -11.16 -65.94 6.95
N PRO A 8 -9.98 -65.39 7.32
CA PRO A 8 -9.78 -63.95 7.36
C PRO A 8 -9.88 -63.32 5.96
N TRP A 9 -9.37 -64.00 4.91
CA TRP A 9 -9.52 -63.50 3.54
C TRP A 9 -10.99 -63.44 3.08
N SER A 10 -11.79 -64.47 3.39
CA SER A 10 -13.22 -64.47 3.07
C SER A 10 -14.00 -63.42 3.84
N TRP A 11 -13.64 -63.18 5.11
CA TRP A 11 -14.25 -62.17 5.95
C TRP A 11 -13.96 -60.76 5.43
N THR A 12 -12.70 -60.48 5.07
CA THR A 12 -12.28 -59.22 4.46
C THR A 12 -12.97 -59.00 3.12
N ALA A 13 -12.99 -60.01 2.25
CA ALA A 13 -13.66 -59.92 0.95
C ALA A 13 -15.18 -59.68 1.09
N GLN A 14 -15.84 -60.36 2.04
CA GLN A 14 -17.26 -60.16 2.33
C GLN A 14 -17.54 -58.74 2.83
N ARG A 15 -16.70 -58.20 3.72
CA ARG A 15 -16.81 -56.82 4.23
C ARG A 15 -16.65 -55.77 3.14
N LEU A 16 -15.75 -55.99 2.18
CA LEU A 16 -15.54 -55.09 1.04
C LEU A 16 -16.73 -55.10 0.06
N VAL A 17 -17.35 -56.26 -0.15
CA VAL A 17 -18.46 -56.45 -1.11
C VAL A 17 -19.81 -56.02 -0.52
N ALA A 18 -20.15 -56.45 0.69
CA ALA A 18 -21.47 -56.27 1.32
C ALA A 18 -21.84 -54.79 1.58
N ASN A 19 -20.86 -53.90 1.68
CA ASN A 19 -21.10 -52.47 1.95
C ASN A 19 -21.29 -51.61 0.68
N SER A 20 -21.17 -52.18 -0.52
CA SER A 20 -21.36 -51.45 -1.79
C SER A 20 -22.81 -51.04 -2.07
N GLU A 21 -23.79 -51.69 -1.45
CA GLU A 21 -25.22 -51.52 -1.73
C GLU A 21 -25.80 -50.15 -1.30
N LYS A 22 -25.07 -49.40 -0.46
CA LYS A 22 -25.43 -48.04 -0.01
C LYS A 22 -24.78 -46.92 -0.81
N ASP A 23 -23.84 -47.22 -1.72
CA ASP A 23 -23.29 -46.24 -2.66
C ASP A 23 -24.25 -46.07 -3.85
N ARG A 24 -25.40 -45.42 -3.61
CA ARG A 24 -26.49 -45.22 -4.59
C ARG A 24 -26.29 -43.96 -5.43
N THR A 25 -27.27 -43.64 -6.29
CA THR A 25 -27.28 -42.44 -7.14
C THR A 25 -26.92 -41.15 -6.40
N TYR A 26 -27.36 -40.98 -5.14
CA TYR A 26 -27.03 -39.78 -4.35
C TYR A 26 -25.54 -39.69 -3.99
N THR A 27 -24.87 -40.81 -3.76
CA THR A 27 -23.41 -40.85 -3.50
C THR A 27 -22.65 -40.33 -4.70
N ILE A 28 -23.02 -40.77 -5.92
CA ILE A 28 -22.40 -40.31 -7.16
C ILE A 28 -22.63 -38.80 -7.34
N CYS A 29 -23.85 -38.32 -7.08
CA CYS A 29 -24.17 -36.88 -7.15
C CYS A 29 -23.30 -36.05 -6.21
N CYS A 30 -23.19 -36.44 -4.94
CA CYS A 30 -22.33 -35.76 -3.98
C CYS A 30 -20.85 -35.83 -4.37
N MET A 31 -20.35 -36.99 -4.83
CA MET A 31 -18.97 -37.14 -5.28
C MET A 31 -18.63 -36.25 -6.48
N VAL A 32 -19.56 -36.07 -7.42
CA VAL A 32 -19.38 -35.13 -8.53
C VAL A 32 -19.24 -33.70 -8.02
N VAL A 33 -20.11 -33.27 -7.10
CA VAL A 33 -20.03 -31.92 -6.50
C VAL A 33 -18.71 -31.73 -5.74
N PHE A 34 -18.31 -32.71 -4.92
CA PHE A 34 -17.03 -32.70 -4.21
C PHE A 34 -15.84 -32.60 -5.15
N LEU A 35 -15.83 -33.38 -6.23
CA LEU A 35 -14.77 -33.33 -7.23
C LEU A 35 -14.72 -31.96 -7.92
N LEU A 36 -15.87 -31.38 -8.29
CA LEU A 36 -15.94 -30.04 -8.90
C LEU A 36 -15.40 -28.95 -7.97
N VAL A 37 -15.79 -28.96 -6.69
CA VAL A 37 -15.34 -27.98 -5.70
C VAL A 37 -13.83 -28.09 -5.47
N THR A 38 -13.32 -29.30 -5.24
CA THR A 38 -11.88 -29.52 -5.04
C THR A 38 -11.06 -29.19 -6.29
N THR A 39 -11.61 -29.44 -7.48
CA THR A 39 -10.98 -29.08 -8.76
C THR A 39 -10.93 -27.57 -8.93
N SER A 40 -12.01 -26.86 -8.58
CA SER A 40 -12.03 -25.38 -8.61
C SER A 40 -10.99 -24.80 -7.66
N ALA A 41 -10.87 -25.36 -6.44
CA ALA A 41 -9.82 -24.97 -5.50
C ALA A 41 -8.41 -25.27 -6.05
N SER A 42 -8.19 -26.41 -6.69
CA SER A 42 -6.87 -26.72 -7.30
C SER A 42 -6.52 -25.79 -8.46
N ILE A 43 -7.52 -25.36 -9.24
CA ILE A 43 -7.33 -24.35 -10.30
C ILE A 43 -6.95 -23.00 -9.68
N MET A 44 -7.65 -22.56 -8.63
CA MET A 44 -7.31 -21.32 -7.92
C MET A 44 -5.89 -21.34 -7.36
N VAL A 45 -5.46 -22.47 -6.79
CA VAL A 45 -4.07 -22.63 -6.34
C VAL A 45 -3.10 -22.51 -7.51
N ALA A 46 -3.34 -23.22 -8.62
CA ALA A 46 -2.47 -23.13 -9.80
C ALA A 46 -2.34 -21.70 -10.35
N LEU A 47 -3.44 -20.95 -10.38
CA LEU A 47 -3.45 -19.55 -10.81
C LEU A 47 -2.73 -18.61 -9.83
N GLY A 48 -2.80 -18.90 -8.52
CA GLY A 48 -2.11 -18.12 -7.49
C GLY A 48 -0.64 -18.49 -7.30
N THR A 49 -0.22 -19.66 -7.81
CA THR A 49 1.16 -20.16 -7.71
C THR A 49 1.73 -20.55 -9.07
N PRO A 50 1.84 -19.60 -10.02
CA PRO A 50 2.40 -19.88 -11.34
C PRO A 50 3.86 -20.34 -11.22
N THR A 51 4.26 -21.25 -12.12
CA THR A 51 5.66 -21.70 -12.25
C THR A 51 6.37 -21.12 -13.48
N GLY A 52 5.64 -20.36 -14.30
CA GLY A 52 6.14 -19.71 -15.50
C GLY A 52 5.36 -18.42 -15.81
N ALA A 53 5.91 -17.54 -16.65
CA ALA A 53 5.31 -16.24 -16.97
C ALA A 53 4.33 -16.26 -18.17
N THR A 54 4.22 -17.39 -18.88
CA THR A 54 3.43 -17.45 -20.13
C THR A 54 2.04 -18.06 -19.90
N SER A 55 1.08 -17.70 -20.75
CA SER A 55 -0.24 -18.34 -20.74
C SER A 55 -0.16 -19.86 -20.95
N TYR A 56 0.82 -20.32 -21.72
CA TYR A 56 1.05 -21.75 -21.95
C TYR A 56 1.52 -22.48 -20.68
N THR A 57 2.49 -21.91 -19.95
CA THR A 57 2.95 -22.48 -18.68
C THR A 57 1.82 -22.49 -17.64
N ASN A 58 1.02 -21.42 -17.58
CA ASN A 58 -0.13 -21.35 -16.68
C ASN A 58 -1.17 -22.43 -17.00
N LEU A 59 -1.44 -22.70 -18.28
CA LEU A 59 -2.33 -23.79 -18.69
C LEU A 59 -1.79 -25.17 -18.29
N LEU A 60 -0.48 -25.39 -18.39
CA LEU A 60 0.16 -26.62 -17.94
C LEU A 60 0.05 -26.80 -16.42
N ASP A 61 0.23 -25.73 -15.65
CA ASP A 61 0.10 -25.76 -14.19
C ASP A 61 -1.34 -26.09 -13.77
N ILE A 62 -2.33 -25.48 -14.42
CA ILE A 62 -3.74 -25.84 -14.25
C ILE A 62 -3.97 -27.32 -14.57
N GLY A 63 -3.50 -27.79 -15.73
CA GLY A 63 -3.67 -29.18 -16.15
C GLY A 63 -3.07 -30.18 -15.14
N ARG A 64 -1.87 -29.89 -14.63
CA ARG A 64 -1.20 -30.68 -13.59
C ARG A 64 -1.98 -30.67 -12.28
N ALA A 65 -2.42 -29.50 -11.81
CA ALA A 65 -3.17 -29.35 -10.57
C ALA A 65 -4.49 -30.14 -10.62
N VAL A 66 -5.25 -30.01 -11.72
CA VAL A 66 -6.50 -30.75 -11.95
C VAL A 66 -6.26 -32.26 -11.97
N ALA A 67 -5.22 -32.73 -12.68
CA ALA A 67 -4.90 -34.15 -12.77
C ALA A 67 -4.49 -34.74 -11.41
N ILE A 68 -3.63 -34.04 -10.67
CA ILE A 68 -3.17 -34.45 -9.34
C ILE A 68 -4.34 -34.46 -8.35
N ASN A 69 -5.16 -33.40 -8.31
CA ASN A 69 -6.34 -33.32 -7.46
C ASN A 69 -7.32 -34.46 -7.75
N GLY A 70 -7.64 -34.69 -9.03
CA GLY A 70 -8.53 -35.79 -9.44
C GLY A 70 -8.00 -37.16 -9.00
N LEU A 71 -6.72 -37.44 -9.23
CA LEU A 71 -6.10 -38.70 -8.82
C LEU A 71 -6.15 -38.89 -7.28
N LEU A 72 -5.74 -37.87 -6.53
CA LEU A 72 -5.76 -37.89 -5.07
C LEU A 72 -7.18 -38.02 -4.51
N PHE A 73 -8.16 -37.37 -5.13
CA PHE A 73 -9.57 -37.48 -4.78
C PHE A 73 -10.03 -38.94 -4.85
N PHE A 74 -9.81 -39.61 -5.97
CA PHE A 74 -10.24 -41.00 -6.15
C PHE A 74 -9.47 -41.97 -5.25
N ILE A 75 -8.15 -41.83 -5.15
CA ILE A 75 -7.32 -42.68 -4.27
C ILE A 75 -7.78 -42.56 -2.83
N THR A 76 -7.86 -41.33 -2.29
CA THR A 76 -8.26 -41.10 -0.90
C THR A 76 -9.68 -41.58 -0.65
N THR A 77 -10.61 -41.31 -1.57
CA THR A 77 -12.01 -41.78 -1.44
C THR A 77 -12.09 -43.30 -1.36
N ILE A 78 -11.34 -44.01 -2.20
CA ILE A 78 -11.30 -45.49 -2.19
C ILE A 78 -10.65 -45.99 -0.91
N LEU A 79 -9.49 -45.44 -0.51
CA LEU A 79 -8.77 -45.85 0.70
C LEU A 79 -9.59 -45.64 1.97
N VAL A 80 -10.19 -44.46 2.13
CA VAL A 80 -11.10 -44.17 3.25
C VAL A 80 -12.32 -45.10 3.18
N GLY A 81 -12.87 -45.33 1.98
CA GLY A 81 -13.97 -46.27 1.78
C GLY A 81 -13.63 -47.70 2.22
N VAL A 82 -12.42 -48.18 1.92
CA VAL A 82 -11.88 -49.46 2.37
C VAL A 82 -11.76 -49.50 3.89
N LEU A 83 -11.17 -48.47 4.51
CA LEU A 83 -11.05 -48.37 5.97
C LEU A 83 -12.42 -48.40 6.68
N LEU A 84 -13.38 -47.63 6.17
CA LEU A 84 -14.74 -47.59 6.71
C LEU A 84 -15.48 -48.94 6.53
N SER A 85 -15.09 -49.76 5.56
CA SER A 85 -15.70 -51.08 5.35
C SER A 85 -15.41 -52.08 6.48
N PHE A 86 -14.38 -51.81 7.30
CA PHE A 86 -14.05 -52.60 8.49
C PHE A 86 -14.83 -52.18 9.74
N LEU A 87 -15.56 -51.06 9.70
CA LEU A 87 -16.43 -50.66 10.81
C LEU A 87 -17.64 -51.61 10.94
N PRO A 88 -18.15 -51.83 12.16
CA PRO A 88 -19.26 -52.74 12.39
C PRO A 88 -20.61 -52.24 11.86
N PHE A 89 -20.75 -50.93 11.57
CA PHE A 89 -21.98 -50.30 11.09
C PHE A 89 -21.90 -49.94 9.59
N SER A 90 -23.04 -50.02 8.88
CA SER A 90 -23.11 -49.73 7.44
C SER A 90 -23.23 -48.23 7.14
N THR A 91 -22.14 -47.61 6.66
CA THR A 91 -22.05 -46.17 6.31
C THR A 91 -21.93 -45.94 4.79
N PRO A 92 -22.31 -44.74 4.26
CA PRO A 92 -22.09 -44.39 2.85
C PRO A 92 -20.61 -44.04 2.63
N ARG A 93 -19.79 -45.07 2.44
CA ARG A 93 -18.33 -45.00 2.54
C ARG A 93 -17.66 -44.11 1.50
N LEU A 94 -18.10 -44.14 0.24
CA LEU A 94 -17.52 -43.31 -0.82
C LEU A 94 -17.94 -41.85 -0.67
N LEU A 95 -19.16 -41.60 -0.19
CA LEU A 95 -19.63 -40.26 0.16
C LEU A 95 -18.78 -39.68 1.28
N LEU A 96 -18.55 -40.44 2.36
CA LEU A 96 -17.73 -39.99 3.49
C LEU A 96 -16.26 -39.81 3.08
N GLY A 97 -15.71 -40.71 2.26
CA GLY A 97 -14.36 -40.58 1.72
C GLY A 97 -14.18 -39.31 0.89
N GLY A 98 -15.11 -39.02 -0.02
CA GLY A 98 -15.09 -37.81 -0.84
C GLY A 98 -15.26 -36.54 -0.02
N LEU A 99 -16.14 -36.56 1.00
CA LEU A 99 -16.33 -35.44 1.92
C LEU A 99 -15.08 -35.16 2.76
N ILE A 100 -14.47 -36.20 3.34
CA ILE A 100 -13.24 -36.10 4.13
C ILE A 100 -12.10 -35.54 3.28
N TYR A 101 -11.94 -36.05 2.05
CA TYR A 101 -10.94 -35.51 1.13
C TYR A 101 -11.22 -34.03 0.83
N SER A 102 -12.47 -33.67 0.54
CA SER A 102 -12.83 -32.28 0.19
C SER A 102 -12.58 -31.31 1.33
N ILE A 103 -12.96 -31.66 2.55
CA ILE A 103 -12.67 -30.85 3.74
C ILE A 103 -11.15 -30.77 3.94
N GLY A 104 -10.46 -31.91 3.89
CA GLY A 104 -9.04 -32.00 4.15
C GLY A 104 -8.20 -31.21 3.14
N ILE A 105 -8.51 -31.26 1.85
CA ILE A 105 -7.74 -30.54 0.83
C ILE A 105 -7.94 -29.02 0.95
N ILE A 106 -9.15 -28.54 1.23
CA ILE A 106 -9.41 -27.10 1.43
C ILE A 106 -8.66 -26.60 2.67
N ILE A 107 -8.74 -27.32 3.79
CA ILE A 107 -7.96 -26.99 5.01
C ILE A 107 -6.47 -26.94 4.69
N THR A 108 -5.96 -27.97 4.00
CA THR A 108 -4.52 -28.06 3.67
C THR A 108 -4.07 -26.87 2.82
N VAL A 109 -4.85 -26.52 1.79
CA VAL A 109 -4.56 -25.39 0.90
C VAL A 109 -4.53 -24.08 1.67
N LEU A 110 -5.54 -23.80 2.50
CA LEU A 110 -5.64 -22.54 3.25
C LEU A 110 -4.57 -22.42 4.35
N ILE A 111 -4.19 -23.53 5.00
CA ILE A 111 -3.06 -23.56 5.94
C ILE A 111 -1.74 -23.31 5.22
N TYR A 112 -1.53 -23.94 4.06
CA TYR A 112 -0.32 -23.74 3.26
C TYR A 112 -0.18 -22.28 2.82
N ASP A 113 -1.28 -21.65 2.43
CA ASP A 113 -1.36 -20.23 2.06
C ASP A 113 -1.45 -19.27 3.27
N LYS A 114 -1.16 -19.78 4.48
CA LYS A 114 -1.09 -19.00 5.73
C LYS A 114 -2.34 -18.16 6.02
N SER A 115 -3.53 -18.69 5.72
CA SER A 115 -4.80 -18.01 5.99
C SER A 115 -5.26 -18.08 7.46
N GLY A 116 -4.48 -18.76 8.33
CA GLY A 116 -4.81 -18.98 9.74
C GLY A 116 -5.47 -20.35 9.98
N LYS A 117 -5.06 -21.06 11.03
CA LYS A 117 -5.51 -22.44 11.28
C LYS A 117 -7.02 -22.53 11.54
N LEU A 118 -7.52 -21.74 12.50
CA LEU A 118 -8.94 -21.75 12.87
C LEU A 118 -9.82 -21.40 11.67
N PHE A 119 -9.48 -20.32 10.96
CA PHE A 119 -10.13 -19.93 9.71
C PHE A 119 -10.18 -21.08 8.70
N SER A 120 -9.04 -21.74 8.46
CA SER A 120 -8.93 -22.85 7.51
C SER A 120 -9.86 -24.02 7.85
N PHE A 121 -9.95 -24.39 9.14
CA PHE A 121 -10.87 -25.44 9.60
C PHE A 121 -12.34 -25.05 9.42
N LEU A 122 -12.72 -23.82 9.81
CA LEU A 122 -14.10 -23.34 9.67
C LEU A 122 -14.53 -23.30 8.20
N VAL A 123 -13.70 -22.71 7.33
CA VAL A 123 -13.98 -22.63 5.89
C VAL A 123 -13.99 -24.03 5.27
N GLY A 124 -13.02 -24.88 5.57
CA GLY A 124 -12.96 -26.23 5.02
C GLY A 124 -14.16 -27.09 5.39
N ILE A 125 -14.56 -27.08 6.67
CA ILE A 125 -15.76 -27.78 7.14
C ILE A 125 -17.02 -27.17 6.51
N GLY A 126 -17.15 -25.84 6.52
CA GLY A 126 -18.29 -25.12 5.94
C GLY A 126 -18.49 -25.44 4.46
N VAL A 127 -17.43 -25.32 3.65
CA VAL A 127 -17.42 -25.66 2.23
C VAL A 127 -17.78 -27.13 2.02
N GLY A 128 -17.25 -28.04 2.84
CA GLY A 128 -17.60 -29.47 2.78
C GLY A 128 -19.09 -29.73 3.04
N LEU A 129 -19.65 -29.11 4.07
CA LEU A 129 -21.07 -29.25 4.42
C LEU A 129 -22.00 -28.63 3.36
N ILE A 130 -21.66 -27.46 2.82
CA ILE A 130 -22.38 -26.83 1.71
C ILE A 130 -22.32 -27.73 0.48
N SER A 131 -21.15 -28.27 0.15
CA SER A 131 -20.99 -29.20 -0.98
C SER A 131 -21.82 -30.47 -0.82
N LEU A 132 -21.92 -31.00 0.42
CA LEU A 132 -22.77 -32.15 0.72
C LEU A 132 -24.24 -31.80 0.53
N PHE A 133 -24.68 -30.65 1.03
CA PHE A 133 -26.05 -30.17 0.86
C PHE A 133 -26.43 -30.01 -0.61
N ILE A 134 -25.57 -29.36 -1.40
CA ILE A 134 -25.76 -29.21 -2.85
C ILE A 134 -25.80 -30.57 -3.55
N GLY A 135 -24.91 -31.50 -3.18
CA GLY A 135 -24.90 -32.86 -3.72
C GLY A 135 -26.18 -33.64 -3.43
N LEU A 136 -26.73 -33.53 -2.21
CA LEU A 136 -27.99 -34.15 -1.83
C LEU A 136 -29.19 -33.50 -2.52
N LEU A 137 -29.20 -32.17 -2.64
CA LEU A 137 -30.21 -31.44 -3.40
C LEU A 137 -30.21 -31.88 -4.88
N PHE A 138 -29.02 -32.01 -5.47
CA PHE A 138 -28.84 -32.52 -6.82
C PHE A 138 -29.38 -33.95 -6.96
N ALA A 139 -29.05 -34.82 -6.01
CA ALA A 139 -29.57 -36.19 -5.99
C ALA A 139 -31.11 -36.24 -5.93
N MET A 140 -31.73 -35.35 -5.13
CA MET A 140 -33.18 -35.24 -4.99
C MET A 140 -33.84 -34.76 -6.28
N LEU A 141 -33.32 -33.70 -6.90
CA LEU A 141 -33.88 -33.12 -8.13
C LEU A 141 -33.76 -34.06 -9.34
N PHE A 142 -32.70 -34.87 -9.41
CA PHE A 142 -32.39 -35.69 -10.58
C PHE A 142 -32.64 -37.19 -10.42
N TYR A 143 -33.24 -37.62 -9.31
CA TYR A 143 -33.56 -39.03 -9.03
C TYR A 143 -34.40 -39.70 -10.13
N ARG A 144 -35.20 -38.94 -10.91
CA ARG A 144 -36.11 -39.47 -11.95
C ARG A 144 -35.66 -39.32 -13.41
N ASN A 145 -34.62 -38.53 -13.75
CA ASN A 145 -34.32 -38.24 -15.17
C ASN A 145 -32.82 -38.13 -15.50
N LYS A 146 -32.18 -39.28 -15.79
CA LYS A 146 -30.73 -39.42 -16.02
C LYS A 146 -30.17 -38.68 -17.24
N ARG A 147 -31.01 -38.29 -18.22
CA ARG A 147 -30.57 -37.63 -19.47
C ARG A 147 -30.16 -36.15 -19.31
N ARG A 148 -30.48 -35.50 -18.19
CA ARG A 148 -30.16 -34.07 -17.95
C ARG A 148 -28.88 -33.83 -17.14
N ILE A 149 -28.19 -34.88 -16.69
CA ILE A 149 -26.95 -34.79 -15.89
C ILE A 149 -25.81 -34.12 -16.67
N VAL A 150 -25.73 -34.33 -17.99
CA VAL A 150 -24.67 -33.75 -18.85
C VAL A 150 -24.81 -32.23 -19.01
N VAL A 151 -26.04 -31.73 -19.15
CA VAL A 151 -26.32 -30.27 -19.27
C VAL A 151 -25.95 -29.52 -17.97
N PHE A 152 -26.01 -30.19 -16.83
CA PHE A 152 -25.67 -29.62 -15.52
C PHE A 152 -24.22 -29.82 -15.08
N LEU A 153 -23.40 -30.62 -15.77
CA LEU A 153 -21.93 -30.60 -15.61
C LEU A 153 -21.32 -29.31 -16.18
N ILE A 154 -22.00 -28.70 -17.16
CA ILE A 154 -21.59 -27.44 -17.78
C ILE A 154 -21.92 -26.24 -16.88
N LEU A 155 -23.00 -26.30 -16.09
CA LEU A 155 -23.44 -25.22 -15.19
C LEU A 155 -22.44 -24.81 -14.09
N PRO A 156 -21.75 -25.71 -13.37
CA PRO A 156 -20.72 -25.33 -12.41
C PRO A 156 -19.45 -24.84 -13.11
N ILE A 157 -19.14 -25.31 -14.32
CA ILE A 157 -18.07 -24.73 -15.14
C ILE A 157 -18.44 -23.30 -15.55
N ILE A 158 -19.68 -23.08 -16.01
CA ILE A 158 -20.22 -21.75 -16.29
C ILE A 158 -20.24 -20.92 -15.01
N LEU A 159 -20.65 -21.45 -13.86
CA LEU A 159 -20.67 -20.72 -12.58
C LEU A 159 -19.26 -20.37 -12.11
N VAL A 160 -18.28 -21.26 -12.27
CA VAL A 160 -16.87 -20.98 -11.98
C VAL A 160 -16.32 -19.95 -12.98
N ILE A 161 -16.69 -20.03 -14.26
CA ILE A 161 -16.37 -19.02 -15.27
C ILE A 161 -17.08 -17.69 -14.95
N THR A 162 -18.31 -17.69 -14.44
CA THR A 162 -19.09 -16.49 -14.09
C THR A 162 -18.60 -15.88 -12.78
N ILE A 163 -18.16 -16.69 -11.82
CA ILE A 163 -17.46 -16.24 -10.61
C ILE A 163 -16.08 -15.70 -11.00
N PHE A 164 -15.36 -16.37 -11.90
CA PHE A 164 -14.09 -15.90 -12.44
C PHE A 164 -14.27 -14.58 -13.18
N ILE A 165 -15.29 -14.47 -14.05
CA ILE A 165 -15.70 -13.23 -14.70
C ILE A 165 -16.07 -12.21 -13.64
N ARG A 166 -16.96 -12.45 -12.67
CA ARG A 166 -17.27 -11.47 -11.60
C ARG A 166 -16.10 -11.07 -10.70
N ILE A 167 -15.11 -11.93 -10.53
CA ILE A 167 -13.86 -11.61 -9.82
C ILE A 167 -12.97 -10.69 -10.69
N HIS A 168 -13.05 -10.80 -12.02
CA HIS A 168 -12.34 -9.97 -13.00
C HIS A 168 -13.13 -8.76 -13.52
N ASP A 169 -14.45 -8.80 -13.43
CA ASP A 169 -15.41 -7.94 -14.10
C ASP A 169 -16.34 -7.40 -13.01
N ASN A 170 -16.00 -6.19 -12.58
CA ASN A 170 -16.87 -5.18 -12.00
C ASN A 170 -18.19 -5.66 -11.34
N GLU A 171 -18.24 -5.57 -10.01
CA GLU A 171 -19.45 -5.05 -9.37
C GLU A 171 -19.13 -3.66 -8.84
N GLY A 172 -19.75 -2.68 -9.50
CA GLY A 172 -19.54 -1.26 -9.29
C GLY A 172 -20.00 -0.76 -7.92
N ASN A 173 -19.54 0.47 -7.68
CA ASN A 173 -19.80 1.35 -6.57
C ASN A 173 -21.12 1.07 -5.84
N ARG A 174 -20.98 0.62 -4.60
CA ARG A 174 -21.72 1.28 -3.54
C ARG A 174 -20.73 2.20 -2.85
N SER A 175 -20.69 3.46 -3.29
CA SER A 175 -20.32 4.53 -2.38
C SER A 175 -21.18 4.33 -1.14
N LEU A 176 -20.53 4.15 0.01
CA LEU A 176 -21.25 4.32 1.26
C LEU A 176 -21.82 5.73 1.21
N ASP A 177 -23.09 5.85 1.57
CA ASP A 177 -23.78 7.10 1.79
C ASP A 177 -23.12 7.75 3.03
N GLN A 178 -21.93 8.32 2.81
CA GLN A 178 -21.29 9.21 3.74
C GLN A 178 -22.01 10.53 3.56
N SER A 179 -22.66 10.95 4.65
CA SER A 179 -23.25 12.28 4.81
C SER A 179 -22.44 13.30 4.03
N GLU A 180 -23.11 14.04 3.14
CA GLU A 180 -22.57 15.19 2.41
C GLU A 180 -21.63 15.97 3.35
N LEU A 181 -20.33 15.74 3.24
CA LEU A 181 -19.33 16.61 3.82
C LEU A 181 -19.45 17.88 2.99
N VAL A 182 -20.15 18.86 3.55
CA VAL A 182 -20.30 20.17 2.94
C VAL A 182 -18.92 20.81 2.99
N PHE A 183 -18.16 20.66 1.92
CA PHE A 183 -16.90 21.36 1.75
C PHE A 183 -17.16 22.86 1.83
N ALA A 184 -16.43 23.55 2.71
CA ALA A 184 -16.43 25.01 2.73
C ALA A 184 -15.98 25.53 1.36
N ASP A 185 -16.67 26.55 0.86
CA ASP A 185 -16.46 27.10 -0.48
C ASP A 185 -15.18 27.98 -0.48
N TYR A 186 -14.01 27.34 -0.34
CA TYR A 186 -12.74 28.06 -0.34
C TYR A 186 -12.42 28.51 -1.77
N THR A 187 -12.27 29.83 -1.92
CA THR A 187 -12.23 30.54 -3.21
C THR A 187 -10.81 30.83 -3.69
N GLU A 188 -9.82 30.01 -3.33
CA GLU A 188 -8.48 30.08 -3.91
C GLU A 188 -8.19 28.78 -4.67
N SER A 189 -8.49 28.81 -5.97
CA SER A 189 -8.00 27.81 -6.92
C SER A 189 -6.48 27.78 -6.87
N ILE A 190 -5.88 26.59 -6.88
CA ILE A 190 -4.44 26.45 -7.17
C ILE A 190 -4.13 27.26 -8.42
N LEU A 191 -3.10 28.09 -8.34
CA LEU A 191 -2.54 28.81 -9.49
C LEU A 191 -1.73 27.82 -10.34
N GLY A 192 -2.43 26.93 -11.04
CA GLY A 192 -1.79 25.93 -11.89
C GLY A 192 -2.80 25.10 -12.69
N GLU A 193 -2.35 24.56 -13.81
CA GLU A 193 -3.08 23.52 -14.54
C GLU A 193 -3.05 22.22 -13.75
N ASN A 194 -4.06 21.36 -13.94
CA ASN A 194 -4.14 20.06 -13.27
C ASN A 194 -2.84 19.25 -13.52
N PRO A 195 -2.04 18.96 -12.49
CA PRO A 195 -0.76 18.27 -12.65
C PRO A 195 -0.96 16.79 -13.03
N GLY A 196 -2.16 16.23 -12.84
CA GLY A 196 -2.52 14.90 -13.29
C GLY A 196 -2.87 14.80 -14.79
N GLN A 197 -2.80 15.91 -15.53
CA GLN A 197 -2.95 15.95 -17.00
C GLN A 197 -1.58 15.99 -17.70
N GLU A 198 -1.56 15.46 -18.92
CA GLU A 198 -0.40 15.51 -19.81
C GLU A 198 0.10 16.95 -19.97
N GLY A 199 1.42 17.12 -19.99
CA GLY A 199 2.06 18.42 -20.23
C GLY A 199 2.35 18.68 -21.71
N ASP A 200 3.15 19.72 -21.95
CA ASP A 200 3.45 20.21 -23.30
C ASP A 200 4.56 19.44 -24.03
N TYR A 201 5.31 18.57 -23.34
CA TYR A 201 6.41 17.83 -23.95
C TYR A 201 5.89 16.60 -24.70
N SER A 202 6.30 16.45 -25.95
CA SER A 202 6.36 15.12 -26.58
C SER A 202 7.50 14.33 -25.96
N TYR A 203 7.45 13.00 -26.02
CA TYR A 203 8.49 12.15 -25.45
C TYR A 203 8.76 10.92 -26.31
N THR A 204 9.98 10.39 -26.19
CA THR A 204 10.39 9.11 -26.80
C THR A 204 10.38 8.02 -25.73
N PHE A 205 9.82 6.87 -26.08
CA PHE A 205 9.89 5.66 -25.27
C PHE A 205 10.92 4.68 -25.81
N PHE A 206 11.76 4.14 -24.93
CA PHE A 206 12.64 3.01 -25.24
C PHE A 206 13.01 2.22 -23.98
N THR A 207 13.67 1.08 -24.16
CA THR A 207 14.17 0.25 -23.06
C THR A 207 15.70 0.14 -23.09
N TYR A 208 16.29 0.06 -21.90
CA TYR A 208 17.67 -0.36 -21.72
C TYR A 208 17.75 -1.61 -20.87
N GLY A 209 18.80 -2.41 -21.06
CA GLY A 209 18.94 -3.68 -20.36
C GLY A 209 20.03 -4.59 -20.91
N SER A 210 20.12 -5.81 -20.37
CA SER A 210 21.19 -6.75 -20.72
C SER A 210 21.12 -7.30 -22.16
N GLY A 211 19.94 -7.28 -22.78
CA GLY A 211 19.72 -7.90 -24.10
C GLY A 211 19.52 -9.42 -24.07
N GLU A 212 19.54 -10.03 -22.88
CA GLU A 212 19.52 -11.48 -22.69
C GLU A 212 18.29 -11.99 -21.91
N ASP A 213 17.27 -11.14 -21.71
CA ASP A 213 16.04 -11.53 -21.01
C ASP A 213 15.28 -12.64 -21.77
N LYS A 214 15.00 -13.75 -21.09
CA LYS A 214 14.34 -14.93 -21.66
C LYS A 214 12.83 -14.77 -21.90
N HIS A 215 12.17 -13.87 -21.19
CA HIS A 215 10.72 -13.77 -21.13
C HIS A 215 10.19 -12.50 -21.78
N ARG A 216 10.97 -11.42 -21.76
CA ARG A 216 10.58 -10.08 -22.16
C ARG A 216 11.47 -9.59 -23.29
N ALA A 217 10.92 -9.56 -24.51
CA ALA A 217 11.67 -9.20 -25.70
C ALA A 217 12.27 -7.77 -25.61
N GLU A 218 11.57 -6.86 -24.95
CA GLU A 218 11.99 -5.47 -24.68
C GLU A 218 13.25 -5.33 -23.83
N PHE A 219 13.61 -6.32 -23.00
CA PHE A 219 14.90 -6.39 -22.29
C PHE A 219 15.84 -7.44 -22.89
N GLY A 220 15.40 -8.09 -23.97
CA GLY A 220 16.10 -9.13 -24.70
C GLY A 220 16.46 -8.65 -26.11
N ARG A 221 15.99 -9.38 -27.11
CA ARG A 221 16.27 -9.14 -28.53
C ARG A 221 15.86 -7.76 -29.09
N ASP A 222 14.90 -7.08 -28.45
CA ASP A 222 14.34 -5.80 -28.90
C ASP A 222 14.82 -4.61 -28.04
N VAL A 223 15.81 -4.83 -27.15
CA VAL A 223 16.36 -3.75 -26.30
C VAL A 223 17.02 -2.66 -27.15
N THR A 224 16.77 -1.39 -26.79
CA THR A 224 17.31 -0.26 -27.55
C THR A 224 18.73 0.09 -27.11
N VAL A 225 18.97 0.16 -25.79
CA VAL A 225 20.29 0.46 -25.22
C VAL A 225 20.77 -0.74 -24.40
N GLN A 226 21.87 -1.37 -24.82
CA GLN A 226 22.46 -2.46 -24.04
C GLN A 226 23.29 -1.93 -22.88
N THR A 227 23.12 -2.53 -21.70
CA THR A 227 23.89 -2.22 -20.49
C THR A 227 24.60 -3.47 -19.96
N PRO A 228 25.77 -3.33 -19.33
CA PRO A 228 26.40 -4.44 -18.62
C PRO A 228 25.55 -4.93 -17.45
N THR A 229 25.84 -6.15 -16.99
CA THR A 229 25.27 -6.73 -15.76
C THR A 229 26.13 -6.38 -14.55
N VAL A 230 25.54 -6.51 -13.36
CA VAL A 230 26.19 -6.21 -12.08
C VAL A 230 26.21 -7.41 -11.15
N ASP A 231 27.26 -7.49 -10.31
CA ASP A 231 27.52 -8.62 -9.42
C ASP A 231 27.16 -8.27 -7.96
N ALA A 232 26.18 -8.99 -7.39
CA ALA A 232 25.72 -8.84 -6.01
C ALA A 232 26.23 -9.95 -5.07
N SER A 233 27.18 -10.78 -5.50
CA SER A 233 27.67 -11.95 -4.75
C SER A 233 28.33 -11.62 -3.41
N ASP A 234 28.75 -10.37 -3.21
CA ASP A 234 29.29 -9.87 -1.93
C ASP A 234 28.31 -10.02 -0.75
N PHE A 235 26.99 -9.99 -1.01
CA PHE A 235 25.98 -10.05 0.05
C PHE A 235 24.75 -10.91 -0.28
N VAL A 236 24.56 -11.30 -1.55
CA VAL A 236 23.54 -12.26 -1.94
C VAL A 236 24.19 -13.64 -2.04
N THR A 237 23.84 -14.53 -1.13
CA THR A 237 24.40 -15.89 -1.08
C THR A 237 23.40 -16.96 -1.49
N ARG A 238 22.12 -16.60 -1.60
CA ARG A 238 21.02 -17.52 -1.92
C ARG A 238 20.14 -16.98 -3.03
N TRP A 239 20.46 -17.38 -4.26
CA TRP A 239 19.64 -17.10 -5.45
C TRP A 239 18.70 -18.26 -5.81
N GLY A 240 19.23 -19.48 -5.83
CA GLY A 240 18.50 -20.73 -6.04
C GLY A 240 18.36 -21.15 -7.51
N ASN A 241 18.68 -22.40 -7.81
CA ASN A 241 18.76 -22.93 -9.19
C ASN A 241 17.47 -22.80 -10.01
N LYS A 242 16.30 -22.80 -9.36
CA LYS A 242 15.01 -22.64 -10.06
C LYS A 242 14.80 -21.20 -10.53
N ARG A 243 15.25 -20.22 -9.73
CA ARG A 243 15.24 -18.80 -10.11
C ARG A 243 16.21 -18.56 -11.26
N GLU A 244 17.41 -19.12 -11.16
CA GLU A 244 18.41 -19.07 -12.23
C GLU A 244 17.90 -19.74 -13.52
N ALA A 245 17.26 -20.90 -13.43
CA ALA A 245 16.67 -21.56 -14.60
C ALA A 245 15.59 -20.70 -15.26
N PHE A 246 14.75 -20.05 -14.46
CA PHE A 246 13.71 -19.14 -14.93
C PHE A 246 14.33 -17.92 -15.62
N TRP A 247 15.19 -17.16 -14.94
CA TRP A 247 15.72 -15.89 -15.47
C TRP A 247 16.86 -16.05 -16.47
N GLY A 248 17.67 -17.10 -16.34
CA GLY A 248 18.88 -17.31 -17.15
C GLY A 248 20.16 -16.73 -16.57
N PHE A 249 20.10 -16.12 -15.39
CA PHE A 249 21.25 -15.56 -14.69
C PHE A 249 21.12 -15.78 -13.18
N ASP A 250 22.24 -15.65 -12.49
CA ASP A 250 22.34 -15.70 -11.03
C ASP A 250 22.72 -14.33 -10.44
N GLN A 251 23.02 -14.27 -9.14
CA GLN A 251 23.39 -13.04 -8.46
C GLN A 251 24.67 -12.37 -8.98
N THR A 252 25.47 -13.04 -9.82
CA THR A 252 26.71 -12.48 -10.38
C THR A 252 26.50 -11.69 -11.67
N ASN A 253 25.33 -11.85 -12.32
CA ASN A 253 25.00 -11.23 -13.60
C ASN A 253 23.60 -10.61 -13.56
N LEU A 254 23.32 -9.80 -12.54
CA LEU A 254 22.03 -9.12 -12.43
C LEU A 254 21.90 -8.05 -13.52
N PRO A 255 20.79 -8.01 -14.28
CA PRO A 255 20.61 -7.01 -15.32
C PRO A 255 20.25 -5.64 -14.74
N VAL A 256 20.65 -4.59 -15.44
CA VAL A 256 20.31 -3.19 -15.15
C VAL A 256 19.26 -2.77 -16.17
N ASN A 257 18.01 -3.21 -15.97
CA ASN A 257 16.91 -3.10 -16.94
C ASN A 257 15.95 -1.96 -16.59
N GLY A 258 15.53 -1.15 -17.57
CA GLY A 258 14.54 -0.09 -17.34
C GLY A 258 13.74 0.30 -18.58
N ARG A 259 12.47 0.64 -18.34
CA ARG A 259 11.55 1.27 -19.31
C ARG A 259 11.69 2.78 -19.17
N THR A 260 11.97 3.50 -20.26
CA THR A 260 12.39 4.89 -20.22
C THR A 260 11.49 5.77 -21.09
N TRP A 261 11.07 6.89 -20.54
CA TRP A 261 10.41 7.99 -21.26
C TRP A 261 11.27 9.24 -21.15
N VAL A 262 11.76 9.72 -22.30
CA VAL A 262 12.63 10.89 -22.39
C VAL A 262 11.87 12.03 -23.09
N PRO A 263 11.73 13.20 -22.45
CA PRO A 263 11.14 14.36 -23.11
C PRO A 263 11.93 14.77 -24.36
N GLU A 264 11.23 15.15 -25.43
CA GLU A 264 11.85 15.72 -26.62
C GLU A 264 12.34 17.14 -26.33
N GLY A 265 13.54 17.49 -26.81
CA GLY A 265 14.13 18.81 -26.64
C GLY A 265 15.60 18.81 -26.25
N VAL A 266 16.13 20.01 -26.02
CA VAL A 266 17.48 20.22 -25.49
C VAL A 266 17.39 20.09 -23.98
N GLY A 267 17.85 18.95 -23.44
CA GLY A 267 17.96 18.73 -22.00
C GLY A 267 19.06 19.59 -21.36
N PRO A 268 19.51 19.26 -20.13
CA PRO A 268 19.15 18.07 -19.36
C PRO A 268 17.78 18.20 -18.67
N PHE A 269 17.15 17.06 -18.37
CA PHE A 269 15.86 16.96 -17.68
C PHE A 269 16.05 16.33 -16.29
N PRO A 270 15.30 16.75 -15.26
CA PRO A 270 15.30 16.07 -13.97
C PRO A 270 14.95 14.59 -14.12
N LEU A 271 15.62 13.74 -13.34
CA LEU A 271 15.48 12.29 -13.41
C LEU A 271 14.49 11.77 -12.37
N ILE A 272 13.56 10.91 -12.78
CA ILE A 272 12.69 10.17 -11.86
C ILE A 272 12.85 8.67 -12.07
N LEU A 273 13.21 7.95 -11.01
CA LEU A 273 13.24 6.48 -11.01
C LEU A 273 12.05 5.90 -10.24
N LEU A 274 11.24 5.06 -10.90
CA LEU A 274 10.08 4.35 -10.34
C LEU A 274 10.48 2.90 -10.04
N VAL A 275 10.24 2.42 -8.82
CA VAL A 275 10.59 1.07 -8.38
C VAL A 275 9.39 0.34 -7.78
N HIS A 276 9.06 -0.82 -8.34
CA HIS A 276 7.96 -1.64 -7.85
C HIS A 276 8.30 -2.41 -6.57
N GLY A 277 7.25 -2.87 -5.89
CA GLY A 277 7.34 -3.67 -4.67
C GLY A 277 7.59 -5.15 -4.92
N ASN A 278 7.42 -5.94 -3.86
CA ASN A 278 7.51 -7.39 -3.98
C ASN A 278 6.19 -7.98 -4.48
N HIS A 279 6.22 -8.54 -5.68
CA HIS A 279 5.14 -9.35 -6.22
C HIS A 279 5.58 -10.81 -6.42
N ILE A 280 4.82 -11.60 -7.16
CA ILE A 280 5.22 -12.91 -7.71
C ILE A 280 6.10 -12.65 -8.94
N MET A 281 7.32 -13.19 -9.00
CA MET A 281 8.30 -12.89 -10.07
C MET A 281 7.85 -13.35 -11.46
N GLU A 282 6.97 -14.34 -11.52
CA GLU A 282 6.37 -14.85 -12.74
C GLU A 282 5.32 -13.88 -13.33
N HIS A 283 4.88 -12.87 -12.57
CA HIS A 283 3.99 -11.79 -13.00
C HIS A 283 4.75 -10.47 -12.94
N PHE A 284 5.17 -9.96 -14.11
CA PHE A 284 6.03 -8.80 -14.20
C PHE A 284 5.33 -7.52 -13.73
N SER A 285 6.03 -6.73 -12.92
CA SER A 285 5.50 -5.53 -12.27
C SER A 285 5.94 -4.23 -12.95
N THR A 286 7.01 -4.32 -13.75
CA THR A 286 7.73 -3.15 -14.28
C THR A 286 6.87 -2.24 -15.16
N GLY A 287 6.03 -2.81 -16.04
CA GLY A 287 5.13 -2.04 -16.92
C GLY A 287 3.96 -1.37 -16.21
N GLY A 288 3.70 -1.72 -14.94
CA GLY A 288 2.53 -1.23 -14.22
C GLY A 288 2.53 0.26 -13.89
N TYR A 289 3.65 0.96 -14.12
CA TYR A 289 3.81 2.41 -13.95
C TYR A 289 3.94 3.17 -15.27
N ASP A 290 3.67 2.56 -16.41
CA ASP A 290 3.75 3.24 -17.70
C ASP A 290 2.91 4.54 -17.71
N TYR A 291 1.72 4.53 -17.09
CA TYR A 291 0.86 5.71 -16.95
C TYR A 291 1.51 6.88 -16.18
N LEU A 292 2.44 6.60 -15.25
CA LEU A 292 3.21 7.63 -14.56
C LEU A 292 4.42 8.06 -15.40
N GLY A 293 5.08 7.10 -16.06
CA GLY A 293 6.18 7.36 -16.98
C GLY A 293 5.80 8.32 -18.10
N GLU A 294 4.68 8.06 -18.74
CA GLU A 294 4.10 8.89 -19.81
C GLU A 294 3.71 10.28 -19.30
N LEU A 295 2.97 10.35 -18.18
CA LEU A 295 2.57 11.62 -17.58
C LEU A 295 3.80 12.48 -17.24
N LEU A 296 4.73 11.95 -16.47
CA LEU A 296 5.88 12.71 -15.98
C LEU A 296 6.79 13.14 -17.14
N ALA A 297 6.99 12.29 -18.16
CA ALA A 297 7.74 12.68 -19.36
C ALA A 297 7.05 13.78 -20.16
N SER A 298 5.72 13.73 -20.31
CA SER A 298 4.98 14.82 -20.96
C SER A 298 5.09 16.16 -20.22
N ARG A 299 5.47 16.11 -18.93
CA ARG A 299 5.69 17.29 -18.08
C ARG A 299 7.16 17.71 -17.97
N GLY A 300 8.05 17.09 -18.72
CA GLY A 300 9.47 17.46 -18.78
C GLY A 300 10.38 16.71 -17.82
N PHE A 301 9.94 15.60 -17.24
CA PHE A 301 10.76 14.74 -16.40
C PHE A 301 11.27 13.51 -17.18
N LEU A 302 12.58 13.27 -17.19
CA LEU A 302 13.09 12.00 -17.71
C LEU A 302 12.74 10.91 -16.70
N THR A 303 11.86 9.98 -17.10
CA THR A 303 11.26 9.02 -16.17
C THR A 303 11.63 7.59 -16.55
N ILE A 304 11.98 6.77 -15.57
CA ILE A 304 12.38 5.38 -15.76
C ILE A 304 11.64 4.46 -14.79
N SER A 305 10.92 3.46 -15.30
CA SER A 305 10.44 2.34 -14.50
C SER A 305 11.48 1.23 -14.48
N VAL A 306 12.04 0.98 -13.30
CA VAL A 306 13.16 0.06 -13.08
C VAL A 306 12.64 -1.37 -12.88
N ASP A 307 13.23 -2.32 -13.60
CA ASP A 307 12.92 -3.73 -13.48
C ASP A 307 13.64 -4.37 -12.28
N GLN A 308 12.84 -4.85 -11.34
CA GLN A 308 13.31 -5.62 -10.19
C GLN A 308 12.52 -6.93 -10.04
N ASP A 309 11.89 -7.42 -11.11
CA ASP A 309 11.07 -8.63 -11.07
C ASP A 309 11.90 -9.85 -10.69
N PHE A 310 13.18 -9.88 -11.05
CA PHE A 310 14.12 -10.93 -10.64
C PHE A 310 14.45 -10.94 -9.14
N ILE A 311 14.02 -9.94 -8.36
CA ILE A 311 14.16 -9.86 -6.91
C ILE A 311 12.85 -10.23 -6.18
N ASN A 312 11.74 -10.38 -6.91
CA ASN A 312 10.42 -10.72 -6.37
C ASN A 312 10.35 -12.14 -5.80
N PHE A 313 9.38 -12.40 -4.93
CA PHE A 313 9.10 -13.72 -4.39
C PHE A 313 8.65 -14.68 -5.51
N SER A 314 8.98 -15.97 -5.39
CA SER A 314 8.38 -17.05 -6.19
C SER A 314 7.90 -18.15 -5.26
N ASN A 315 6.77 -18.76 -5.59
CA ASN A 315 6.26 -19.93 -4.87
C ASN A 315 7.19 -21.14 -4.98
N VAL A 316 8.04 -21.18 -6.02
CA VAL A 316 8.88 -22.35 -6.31
C VAL A 316 10.32 -22.17 -5.86
N SER A 317 10.85 -20.94 -5.90
CA SER A 317 12.23 -20.63 -5.51
C SER A 317 12.36 -19.78 -4.24
N GLY A 318 11.24 -19.31 -3.66
CA GLY A 318 11.26 -18.40 -2.52
C GLY A 318 11.78 -17.01 -2.89
N ILE A 319 12.28 -16.29 -1.89
CA ILE A 319 12.81 -14.93 -2.06
C ILE A 319 14.34 -14.91 -1.86
N PRO A 320 15.09 -14.11 -2.65
CA PRO A 320 16.53 -13.94 -2.41
C PRO A 320 16.83 -13.41 -1.00
N ASP A 321 17.98 -13.79 -0.44
CA ASP A 321 18.46 -13.22 0.81
C ASP A 321 18.83 -11.74 0.64
N HIS A 322 18.81 -10.99 1.75
CA HIS A 322 19.05 -9.54 1.76
C HIS A 322 18.16 -8.74 0.79
N ASN A 323 16.95 -9.23 0.46
CA ASN A 323 16.02 -8.67 -0.52
C ASN A 323 15.87 -7.14 -0.47
N TYR A 324 15.63 -6.57 0.70
CA TYR A 324 15.48 -5.11 0.86
C TYR A 324 16.76 -4.35 0.47
N LYS A 325 17.92 -4.85 0.91
CA LYS A 325 19.22 -4.28 0.56
C LYS A 325 19.55 -4.45 -0.91
N LEU A 326 19.22 -5.60 -1.50
CA LEU A 326 19.43 -5.88 -2.92
C LEU A 326 18.64 -4.91 -3.80
N ARG A 327 17.36 -4.64 -3.48
CA ARG A 327 16.53 -3.68 -4.22
C ARG A 327 17.12 -2.27 -4.21
N ALA A 328 17.55 -1.80 -3.04
CA ALA A 328 18.21 -0.49 -2.93
C ALA A 328 19.55 -0.48 -3.70
N TRP A 329 20.34 -1.55 -3.58
CA TRP A 329 21.64 -1.65 -4.26
C TRP A 329 21.51 -1.65 -5.78
N VAL A 330 20.58 -2.41 -6.34
CA VAL A 330 20.31 -2.42 -7.78
C VAL A 330 19.95 -1.01 -8.25
N LEU A 331 19.10 -0.29 -7.51
CA LEU A 331 18.75 1.09 -7.88
C LEU A 331 19.97 2.03 -7.89
N LEU A 332 20.93 1.86 -6.97
CA LEU A 332 22.21 2.58 -7.02
C LEU A 332 23.03 2.23 -8.27
N GLN A 333 23.00 0.96 -8.70
CA GLN A 333 23.68 0.56 -9.94
C GLN A 333 23.04 1.19 -11.19
N HIS A 334 21.72 1.41 -11.20
CA HIS A 334 21.06 2.18 -12.25
C HIS A 334 21.58 3.61 -12.33
N LEU A 335 21.69 4.30 -11.20
CA LEU A 335 22.21 5.67 -11.15
C LEU A 335 23.64 5.77 -11.71
N VAL A 336 24.52 4.84 -11.32
CA VAL A 336 25.91 4.77 -11.84
C VAL A 336 25.91 4.50 -13.35
N GLN A 337 25.11 3.54 -13.82
CA GLN A 337 25.04 3.21 -15.24
C GLN A 337 24.53 4.38 -16.08
N LEU A 338 23.54 5.12 -15.57
CA LEU A 338 22.95 6.26 -16.27
C LEU A 338 23.96 7.41 -16.42
N GLN A 339 24.88 7.62 -15.48
CA GLN A 339 25.95 8.62 -15.63
C GLN A 339 26.83 8.30 -16.85
N GLU A 340 27.27 7.04 -16.98
CA GLU A 340 28.07 6.59 -18.13
C GLU A 340 27.31 6.75 -19.46
N LEU A 341 26.03 6.37 -19.49
CA LEU A 341 25.19 6.52 -20.69
C LEU A 341 24.97 7.99 -21.06
N ASN A 342 24.81 8.87 -20.06
CA ASN A 342 24.65 10.31 -20.25
C ASN A 342 25.92 10.99 -20.82
N GLU A 343 27.10 10.41 -20.57
CA GLU A 343 28.38 10.89 -21.08
C GLU A 343 28.78 10.27 -22.44
N THR A 344 28.06 9.25 -22.91
CA THR A 344 28.42 8.48 -24.11
C THR A 344 27.84 9.10 -25.40
N PRO A 345 28.65 9.67 -26.31
CA PRO A 345 28.15 10.29 -27.54
C PRO A 345 27.38 9.31 -28.43
N GLY A 346 26.21 9.72 -28.92
CA GLY A 346 25.34 8.90 -29.76
C GLY A 346 24.46 7.91 -29.00
N ASN A 347 24.54 7.88 -27.66
CA ASN A 347 23.58 7.16 -26.82
C ASN A 347 22.26 7.97 -26.69
N GLU A 348 21.13 7.27 -26.51
CA GLU A 348 19.81 7.90 -26.29
C GLU A 348 19.77 8.80 -25.05
N PHE A 349 20.61 8.52 -24.05
CA PHE A 349 20.72 9.34 -22.84
C PHE A 349 21.73 10.48 -22.95
N PHE A 350 22.48 10.60 -24.04
CA PHE A 350 23.60 11.53 -24.13
C PHE A 350 23.17 12.98 -23.84
N GLN A 351 23.70 13.55 -22.75
CA GLN A 351 23.40 14.91 -22.26
C GLN A 351 21.91 15.16 -21.97
N LYS A 352 21.15 14.13 -21.62
CA LYS A 352 19.70 14.23 -21.33
C LYS A 352 19.37 14.28 -19.85
N ILE A 353 20.23 13.79 -18.97
CA ILE A 353 19.94 13.63 -17.55
C ILE A 353 20.55 14.76 -16.72
N ASP A 354 19.74 15.36 -15.86
CA ASP A 354 20.18 16.26 -14.80
C ASP A 354 20.35 15.47 -13.49
N PHE A 355 21.60 15.25 -13.08
CA PHE A 355 21.91 14.52 -11.83
C PHE A 355 21.87 15.40 -10.58
N ASP A 356 21.73 16.72 -10.73
CA ASP A 356 21.52 17.61 -9.59
C ASP A 356 20.06 17.60 -9.13
N ARG A 357 19.13 17.10 -9.95
CA ARG A 357 17.68 17.05 -9.69
C ARG A 357 17.12 15.64 -9.88
N VAL A 358 17.34 14.78 -8.89
CA VAL A 358 16.87 13.37 -8.92
C VAL A 358 15.72 13.15 -7.95
N GLY A 359 14.62 12.62 -8.47
CA GLY A 359 13.47 12.10 -7.73
C GLY A 359 13.43 10.57 -7.73
N LEU A 360 12.97 9.98 -6.63
CA LEU A 360 12.78 8.54 -6.51
C LEU A 360 11.36 8.21 -6.08
N VAL A 361 10.74 7.22 -6.72
CA VAL A 361 9.41 6.72 -6.37
C VAL A 361 9.51 5.23 -6.10
N GLY A 362 8.97 4.78 -4.97
CA GLY A 362 9.00 3.37 -4.62
C GLY A 362 7.66 2.89 -4.05
N HIS A 363 7.22 1.70 -4.46
CA HIS A 363 6.01 1.08 -3.94
C HIS A 363 6.32 -0.10 -3.00
N SER A 364 5.68 -0.19 -1.84
CA SER A 364 5.80 -1.33 -0.91
C SER A 364 7.26 -1.50 -0.47
N ARG A 365 7.89 -2.64 -0.76
CA ARG A 365 9.33 -2.82 -0.53
C ARG A 365 10.21 -1.87 -1.35
N GLY A 366 9.74 -1.46 -2.53
CA GLY A 366 10.36 -0.41 -3.33
C GLY A 366 10.33 0.94 -2.62
N GLY A 367 9.26 1.26 -1.90
CA GLY A 367 9.13 2.48 -1.10
C GLY A 367 10.14 2.55 0.06
N GLN A 368 10.46 1.39 0.64
CA GLN A 368 11.59 1.28 1.56
C GLN A 368 12.94 1.42 0.85
N ALA A 369 13.08 0.83 -0.35
CA ALA A 369 14.32 0.84 -1.10
C ALA A 369 14.74 2.27 -1.51
N VAL A 370 13.80 3.09 -1.99
CA VAL A 370 14.11 4.49 -2.38
C VAL A 370 14.56 5.34 -1.19
N SER A 371 13.95 5.15 -0.01
CA SER A 371 14.42 5.81 1.22
C SER A 371 15.81 5.34 1.63
N MET A 372 16.14 4.05 1.44
CA MET A 372 17.49 3.53 1.67
C MET A 372 18.51 4.04 0.65
N VAL A 373 18.09 4.38 -0.56
CA VAL A 373 18.93 4.97 -1.63
C VAL A 373 19.26 6.42 -1.32
N ALA A 374 18.27 7.21 -0.89
CA ALA A 374 18.52 8.57 -0.41
C ALA A 374 19.46 8.61 0.83
N ASP A 375 19.43 7.57 1.68
CA ASP A 375 20.38 7.39 2.81
C ASP A 375 21.45 6.31 2.52
N HIS A 376 21.89 6.18 1.26
CA HIS A 376 22.72 5.04 0.83
C HIS A 376 24.01 4.88 1.64
N GLN A 377 24.63 5.97 2.08
CA GLN A 377 25.88 5.94 2.85
C GLN A 377 25.73 5.17 4.17
N ARG A 378 24.53 5.14 4.76
CA ARG A 378 24.22 4.37 5.97
C ARG A 378 24.25 2.86 5.73
N PHE A 379 23.86 2.41 4.55
CA PHE A 379 23.68 0.98 4.21
C PHE A 379 24.83 0.40 3.40
N PHE A 380 25.51 1.21 2.60
CA PHE A 380 26.57 0.79 1.68
C PHE A 380 27.89 1.49 2.02
N LYS A 381 28.90 0.67 2.36
CA LYS A 381 30.25 1.13 2.76
C LYS A 381 31.29 1.05 1.63
N ASN A 382 30.90 0.60 0.43
CA ASN A 382 31.79 0.50 -0.71
C ASN A 382 32.26 1.92 -1.11
N VAL A 383 33.57 2.16 -1.05
CA VAL A 383 34.17 3.48 -1.31
C VAL A 383 33.96 3.90 -2.76
N ARG A 384 34.18 2.99 -3.71
CA ARG A 384 34.00 3.24 -5.14
C ARG A 384 32.56 3.66 -5.45
N LEU A 385 31.57 2.93 -4.93
CA LEU A 385 30.17 3.27 -5.12
C LEU A 385 29.82 4.66 -4.55
N ARG A 386 30.45 5.06 -3.43
CA ARG A 386 30.26 6.40 -2.86
C ARG A 386 30.87 7.50 -3.72
N GLU A 387 32.03 7.25 -4.33
CA GLU A 387 32.69 8.18 -5.25
C GLU A 387 31.88 8.34 -6.53
N GLU A 388 31.37 7.24 -7.11
CA GLU A 388 30.53 7.25 -8.31
C GLU A 388 29.22 8.05 -8.09
N LEU A 389 28.62 7.93 -6.90
CA LEU A 389 27.39 8.63 -6.54
C LEU A 389 27.60 10.08 -6.02
N ALA A 390 28.83 10.55 -5.89
CA ALA A 390 29.14 11.82 -5.22
C ALA A 390 28.58 13.06 -5.93
N THR A 391 28.25 12.94 -7.22
CA THR A 391 27.69 14.02 -8.06
C THR A 391 26.18 13.89 -8.27
N ILE A 392 25.52 12.95 -7.57
CA ILE A 392 24.07 12.75 -7.69
C ILE A 392 23.39 13.36 -6.46
N ASN A 393 22.50 14.30 -6.72
CA ASN A 393 21.69 14.93 -5.69
C ASN A 393 20.24 14.41 -5.76
N ILE A 394 19.82 13.70 -4.71
CA ILE A 394 18.45 13.19 -4.58
C ILE A 394 17.64 14.21 -3.79
N GLU A 395 16.75 14.93 -4.45
CA GLU A 395 15.98 16.02 -3.84
C GLU A 395 14.59 15.57 -3.36
N GLY A 396 14.04 14.50 -3.93
CA GLY A 396 12.68 14.05 -3.63
C GLY A 396 12.51 12.53 -3.55
N VAL A 397 11.77 12.06 -2.55
CA VAL A 397 11.39 10.66 -2.38
C VAL A 397 9.87 10.54 -2.22
N VAL A 398 9.24 9.73 -3.07
CA VAL A 398 7.83 9.34 -2.94
C VAL A 398 7.72 7.85 -2.60
N ALA A 399 6.99 7.55 -1.53
CA ALA A 399 6.78 6.21 -1.02
C ALA A 399 5.29 5.83 -1.11
N LEU A 400 4.94 4.97 -2.07
CA LEU A 400 3.60 4.40 -2.21
C LEU A 400 3.48 3.18 -1.31
N ALA A 401 2.53 3.18 -0.38
CA ALA A 401 2.22 2.09 0.56
C ALA A 401 3.47 1.33 1.08
N PRO A 402 4.48 2.02 1.63
CA PRO A 402 5.82 1.46 1.80
C PRO A 402 5.90 0.48 2.97
N THR A 403 6.86 -0.44 2.92
CA THR A 403 7.33 -1.14 4.13
C THR A 403 8.33 -0.28 4.91
N ASP A 404 8.57 -0.59 6.19
CA ASP A 404 9.62 0.08 6.98
C ASP A 404 10.33 -0.86 7.98
N ARG A 405 11.05 -1.85 7.46
CA ARG A 405 11.79 -2.84 8.26
C ARG A 405 13.22 -2.42 8.54
N ARG A 406 13.79 -2.88 9.67
CA ARG A 406 15.24 -2.77 9.90
C ARG A 406 16.01 -3.62 8.91
N VAL A 407 17.04 -3.04 8.29
CA VAL A 407 18.02 -3.74 7.43
C VAL A 407 19.38 -3.55 8.05
N ASP A 408 20.10 -4.65 8.31
CA ASP A 408 21.40 -4.64 9.00
C ASP A 408 21.38 -3.84 10.34
N GLY A 409 20.26 -3.93 11.06
CA GLY A 409 20.03 -3.23 12.33
C GLY A 409 19.66 -1.74 12.20
N LYS A 410 19.50 -1.22 10.98
CA LYS A 410 19.31 0.22 10.69
C LYS A 410 17.99 0.49 10.01
N LYS A 411 17.51 1.73 10.12
CA LYS A 411 16.44 2.32 9.31
C LYS A 411 16.98 3.56 8.58
N ALA A 412 16.40 3.88 7.43
CA ALA A 412 16.77 5.07 6.67
C ALA A 412 16.34 6.34 7.41
N ASN A 413 17.17 7.38 7.33
CA ASN A 413 16.85 8.73 7.77
C ASN A 413 17.15 9.69 6.63
N LEU A 414 16.16 10.45 6.21
CA LEU A 414 16.26 11.41 5.12
C LEU A 414 16.62 12.76 5.73
N ASN A 415 17.65 13.42 5.19
CA ASN A 415 18.05 14.75 5.62
C ASN A 415 18.13 15.64 4.38
N ASN A 416 17.39 16.75 4.36
CA ASN A 416 17.32 17.67 3.22
C ASN A 416 16.88 16.98 1.92
N VAL A 417 15.90 16.08 2.05
CA VAL A 417 15.25 15.40 0.93
C VAL A 417 13.75 15.51 1.17
N SER A 418 13.04 16.13 0.23
CA SER A 418 11.59 16.23 0.31
C SER A 418 10.96 14.84 0.26
N TYR A 419 9.88 14.64 1.01
CA TYR A 419 9.30 13.30 1.19
C TYR A 419 7.79 13.31 1.03
N LEU A 420 7.24 12.37 0.27
CA LEU A 420 5.80 12.14 0.19
C LEU A 420 5.51 10.67 0.44
N VAL A 421 4.60 10.36 1.35
CA VAL A 421 4.00 9.02 1.47
C VAL A 421 2.54 9.06 1.05
N ILE A 422 2.11 8.07 0.26
CA ILE A 422 0.70 7.85 -0.07
C ILE A 422 0.33 6.42 0.30
N GLN A 423 -0.70 6.23 1.12
CA GLN A 423 -1.17 4.89 1.52
C GLN A 423 -2.69 4.83 1.66
N GLY A 424 -3.28 3.68 1.36
CA GLY A 424 -4.71 3.46 1.46
C GLY A 424 -5.14 2.73 2.73
N ALA A 425 -6.32 3.04 3.26
CA ALA A 425 -6.86 2.38 4.45
C ALA A 425 -7.34 0.94 4.17
N ARG A 426 -7.56 0.58 2.89
CA ARG A 426 -7.93 -0.78 2.43
C ARG A 426 -6.73 -1.64 2.06
N ASP A 427 -5.52 -1.17 2.34
CA ASP A 427 -4.29 -1.94 2.11
C ASP A 427 -4.27 -3.22 2.97
N ALA A 428 -4.46 -4.37 2.33
CA ALA A 428 -4.46 -5.67 3.00
C ALA A 428 -3.08 -6.36 2.98
N ASP A 429 -2.06 -5.79 2.34
CA ASP A 429 -0.69 -6.32 2.37
C ASP A 429 0.15 -5.64 3.47
N VAL A 430 0.21 -4.31 3.47
CA VAL A 430 0.78 -3.47 4.53
C VAL A 430 -0.38 -2.77 5.26
N ASN A 431 -1.02 -3.51 6.18
CA ASN A 431 -2.31 -3.12 6.75
C ASN A 431 -2.26 -2.14 7.92
N ASP A 432 -1.10 -1.53 8.16
CA ASP A 432 -0.90 -0.39 9.04
C ASP A 432 -0.17 0.73 8.31
N PHE A 433 -0.33 1.99 8.74
CA PHE A 433 0.25 3.15 8.07
C PHE A 433 1.77 3.26 8.31
N ARG A 434 2.54 2.35 7.70
CA ARG A 434 3.99 2.18 7.94
C ARG A 434 4.82 3.35 7.45
N GLY A 435 4.41 3.99 6.36
CA GLY A 435 5.18 5.11 5.80
C GLY A 435 5.22 6.34 6.70
N ASP A 436 4.27 6.48 7.64
CA ASP A 436 4.34 7.48 8.72
C ASP A 436 5.67 7.41 9.48
N HIS A 437 6.24 6.21 9.66
CA HIS A 437 7.55 6.04 10.30
C HIS A 437 8.70 6.67 9.52
N GLN A 438 8.62 6.69 8.18
CA GLN A 438 9.62 7.33 7.33
C GLN A 438 9.43 8.85 7.31
N PHE A 439 8.18 9.34 7.33
CA PHE A 439 7.85 10.77 7.50
C PHE A 439 8.56 11.35 8.74
N TYR A 440 8.43 10.69 9.90
CA TYR A 440 9.09 11.16 11.12
C TYR A 440 10.63 11.09 11.12
N ARG A 441 11.22 10.30 10.22
CA ARG A 441 12.68 10.22 10.06
C ARG A 441 13.19 11.06 8.90
N THR A 442 12.37 11.97 8.41
CA THR A 442 12.73 12.99 7.43
C THR A 442 12.89 14.32 8.14
N ASN A 443 14.08 14.91 8.02
CA ASN A 443 14.48 16.13 8.71
C ASN A 443 15.06 17.14 7.73
N PHE A 444 14.95 18.41 8.08
CA PHE A 444 15.44 19.54 7.29
C PHE A 444 16.37 20.40 8.13
N SER A 445 17.43 20.90 7.50
CA SER A 445 18.27 21.97 8.05
C SER A 445 17.50 23.29 8.04
N LYS A 446 17.93 24.25 8.89
CA LYS A 446 17.28 25.57 9.01
C LYS A 446 17.17 26.34 7.68
N ASP A 447 18.17 26.21 6.82
CA ASP A 447 18.24 26.94 5.54
C ASP A 447 17.68 26.14 4.35
N ASP A 448 17.15 24.95 4.60
CA ASP A 448 16.58 24.08 3.56
C ASP A 448 15.20 24.58 3.10
N GLN A 449 14.76 24.16 1.92
CA GLN A 449 13.44 24.54 1.35
C GLN A 449 12.54 23.32 1.10
N GLY A 450 12.95 22.14 1.55
CA GLY A 450 12.20 20.92 1.40
C GLY A 450 11.01 20.81 2.34
N PHE A 451 10.12 19.89 2.01
CA PHE A 451 8.95 19.57 2.82
C PHE A 451 8.70 18.06 2.87
N LYS A 452 7.95 17.63 3.87
CA LYS A 452 7.46 16.26 3.98
C LYS A 452 5.94 16.25 4.09
N ALA A 453 5.32 15.28 3.44
CA ALA A 453 3.87 15.12 3.38
C ALA A 453 3.45 13.65 3.50
N SER A 454 2.24 13.44 4.00
CA SER A 454 1.58 12.15 4.07
C SER A 454 0.14 12.30 3.59
N LEU A 455 -0.30 11.39 2.71
CA LEU A 455 -1.68 11.29 2.24
C LEU A 455 -2.22 9.89 2.56
N TYR A 456 -3.19 9.84 3.46
CA TYR A 456 -3.94 8.63 3.76
C TYR A 456 -5.30 8.66 3.07
N ILE A 457 -5.63 7.61 2.31
CA ILE A 457 -6.80 7.58 1.44
C ILE A 457 -7.75 6.49 1.92
N ALA A 458 -8.99 6.85 2.28
CA ALA A 458 -9.93 5.90 2.90
C ALA A 458 -10.19 4.65 2.04
N ASP A 459 -10.41 4.81 0.74
CA ASP A 459 -10.89 3.72 -0.11
C ASP A 459 -9.81 3.11 -1.02
N ALA A 460 -8.55 3.52 -0.89
CA ALA A 460 -7.44 2.95 -1.67
C ALA A 460 -6.91 1.65 -1.04
N ASN A 461 -6.43 0.73 -1.87
CA ASN A 461 -5.76 -0.51 -1.44
C ASN A 461 -4.26 -0.52 -1.80
N HIS A 462 -3.57 -1.64 -1.54
CA HIS A 462 -2.15 -1.79 -1.90
C HIS A 462 -1.95 -1.83 -3.42
N SER A 463 -2.70 -2.69 -4.11
CA SER A 463 -2.31 -3.12 -5.46
C SER A 463 -2.52 -2.09 -6.56
N GLN A 464 -3.57 -1.25 -6.48
CA GLN A 464 -4.06 -0.51 -7.65
C GLN A 464 -3.18 0.67 -8.10
N PHE A 465 -2.17 1.06 -7.32
CA PHE A 465 -1.12 1.98 -7.76
C PHE A 465 -0.31 1.41 -8.94
N ASN A 466 -0.21 0.08 -9.04
CA ASN A 466 0.41 -0.62 -10.16
C ASN A 466 -0.69 -1.23 -11.04
N SER A 467 -0.74 -0.86 -12.32
CA SER A 467 -1.81 -1.28 -13.23
C SER A 467 -1.80 -2.79 -13.56
N GLU A 468 -0.69 -3.50 -13.33
CA GLU A 468 -0.54 -4.93 -13.61
C GLU A 468 -0.91 -5.84 -12.42
N TRP A 469 -1.02 -5.30 -11.20
CA TRP A 469 -1.28 -6.11 -10.00
C TRP A 469 -2.77 -6.42 -9.78
N GLY A 470 -3.65 -5.73 -10.48
CA GLY A 470 -5.10 -5.89 -10.36
C GLY A 470 -5.68 -5.39 -9.03
N ARG A 471 -6.92 -5.81 -8.72
CA ARG A 471 -7.70 -5.32 -7.56
C ARG A 471 -7.48 -6.08 -6.26
N MET A 472 -6.67 -7.14 -6.25
CA MET A 472 -6.50 -8.00 -5.07
C MET A 472 -5.10 -7.85 -4.48
N ASP A 473 -5.03 -7.44 -3.21
CA ASP A 473 -3.76 -7.31 -2.47
C ASP A 473 -3.16 -8.66 -2.08
N ASN A 474 -3.93 -9.75 -2.23
CA ASN A 474 -3.44 -11.10 -1.99
C ASN A 474 -3.73 -11.99 -3.20
N SER A 475 -2.74 -12.81 -3.55
CA SER A 475 -2.89 -13.84 -4.60
C SER A 475 -3.96 -14.87 -4.23
N LEU A 476 -4.42 -15.61 -5.24
CA LEU A 476 -5.31 -16.74 -5.02
C LEU A 476 -4.60 -17.86 -4.22
N PRO A 477 -5.35 -18.66 -3.45
CA PRO A 477 -6.78 -18.52 -3.16
C PRO A 477 -7.10 -17.46 -2.09
N ARG A 478 -6.15 -17.02 -1.25
CA ARG A 478 -6.41 -16.07 -0.14
C ARG A 478 -7.16 -14.80 -0.54
N GLY A 479 -6.85 -14.26 -1.73
CA GLY A 479 -7.49 -13.04 -2.24
C GLY A 479 -9.02 -13.08 -2.34
N ILE A 480 -9.63 -14.27 -2.52
CA ILE A 480 -11.10 -14.38 -2.65
C ILE A 480 -11.85 -14.06 -1.36
N PHE A 481 -11.16 -14.08 -0.21
CA PHE A 481 -11.77 -13.81 1.08
C PHE A 481 -11.74 -12.32 1.45
N LEU A 482 -10.94 -11.51 0.74
CA LEU A 482 -10.88 -10.08 0.95
C LEU A 482 -12.14 -9.39 0.42
N ASN A 483 -12.65 -8.45 1.21
CA ASN A 483 -13.69 -7.52 0.80
C ASN A 483 -13.10 -6.46 -0.13
N ARG A 484 -13.79 -6.19 -1.24
CA ARG A 484 -13.42 -5.14 -2.20
C ARG A 484 -14.52 -4.11 -2.41
N LYS A 485 -15.61 -4.19 -1.65
CA LYS A 485 -16.75 -3.27 -1.77
C LYS A 485 -16.42 -1.85 -1.32
N GLN A 486 -15.52 -1.73 -0.35
CA GLN A 486 -15.01 -0.46 0.17
C GLN A 486 -13.76 0.02 -0.60
N THR A 487 -13.35 -0.68 -1.66
CA THR A 487 -12.16 -0.33 -2.46
C THR A 487 -12.58 0.47 -3.69
N MET A 488 -12.05 1.68 -3.82
CA MET A 488 -12.31 2.57 -4.95
C MET A 488 -11.95 1.95 -6.31
N ASP A 489 -12.42 2.58 -7.39
CA ASP A 489 -12.05 2.18 -8.74
C ASP A 489 -10.53 2.30 -8.96
N PRO A 490 -9.89 1.39 -9.73
CA PRO A 490 -8.45 1.43 -9.92
C PRO A 490 -8.00 2.71 -10.65
N GLU A 491 -8.81 3.27 -11.55
CA GLU A 491 -8.46 4.50 -12.27
C GLU A 491 -8.50 5.72 -11.37
N ASP A 492 -9.42 5.75 -10.39
CA ASP A 492 -9.49 6.83 -9.41
C ASP A 492 -8.27 6.81 -8.48
N GLN A 493 -7.84 5.63 -8.02
CA GLN A 493 -6.59 5.50 -7.25
C GLN A 493 -5.35 5.92 -8.05
N ARG A 494 -5.29 5.56 -9.34
CA ARG A 494 -4.23 6.02 -10.24
C ARG A 494 -4.32 7.51 -10.54
N ARG A 495 -5.51 8.11 -10.59
CA ARG A 495 -5.69 9.56 -10.72
C ARG A 495 -5.11 10.29 -9.53
N ILE A 496 -5.35 9.82 -8.31
CA ILE A 496 -4.73 10.38 -7.09
C ILE A 496 -3.21 10.29 -7.20
N ALA A 497 -2.67 9.13 -7.61
CA ALA A 497 -1.21 8.97 -7.79
C ALA A 497 -0.65 9.95 -8.83
N LYS A 498 -1.30 10.11 -9.99
CA LYS A 498 -0.90 11.08 -11.03
C LYS A 498 -0.83 12.51 -10.48
N VAL A 499 -1.91 12.97 -9.83
CA VAL A 499 -2.01 14.33 -9.30
C VAL A 499 -0.93 14.58 -8.24
N TYR A 500 -0.83 13.73 -7.22
CA TYR A 500 0.09 13.96 -6.11
C TYR A 500 1.56 13.77 -6.50
N LEU A 501 1.92 12.77 -7.30
CA LEU A 501 3.32 12.57 -7.71
C LEU A 501 3.77 13.70 -8.62
N SER A 502 2.93 14.10 -9.58
CA SER A 502 3.31 15.20 -10.48
C SER A 502 3.37 16.53 -9.73
N ALA A 503 2.40 16.86 -8.88
CA ALA A 503 2.44 18.06 -8.05
C ALA A 503 3.72 18.10 -7.20
N PHE A 504 4.12 16.96 -6.64
CA PHE A 504 5.29 16.85 -5.78
C PHE A 504 6.58 17.12 -6.55
N PHE A 505 6.78 16.45 -7.69
CA PHE A 505 8.00 16.66 -8.48
C PHE A 505 8.02 18.01 -9.20
N GLU A 506 6.88 18.58 -9.56
CA GLU A 506 6.81 19.96 -10.04
C GLU A 506 7.26 20.94 -8.95
N SER A 507 6.83 20.74 -7.71
CA SER A 507 7.26 21.56 -6.58
C SER A 507 8.75 21.39 -6.28
N VAL A 508 9.23 20.14 -6.22
CA VAL A 508 10.57 19.81 -5.72
C VAL A 508 11.66 19.92 -6.79
N LEU A 509 11.43 19.48 -8.04
CA LEU A 509 12.47 19.39 -9.08
C LEU A 509 12.35 20.49 -10.15
N HIS A 510 11.17 21.07 -10.33
CA HIS A 510 10.97 22.23 -11.22
C HIS A 510 10.82 23.56 -10.47
N ASN A 511 10.80 23.54 -9.13
CA ASN A 511 10.55 24.73 -8.30
C ASN A 511 9.23 25.43 -8.67
N ARG A 512 8.19 24.68 -9.05
CA ARG A 512 6.83 25.19 -9.26
C ARG A 512 6.06 25.15 -7.95
N GLU A 513 6.43 26.06 -7.06
CA GLU A 513 6.03 26.06 -5.64
C GLU A 513 4.50 26.17 -5.44
N GLY A 514 3.76 26.71 -6.42
CA GLY A 514 2.30 26.81 -6.35
C GLY A 514 1.55 25.48 -6.18
N TYR A 515 2.16 24.34 -6.52
CA TYR A 515 1.58 23.02 -6.25
C TYR A 515 1.75 22.54 -4.80
N GLU A 516 2.60 23.19 -4.00
CA GLU A 516 2.90 22.78 -2.63
C GLU A 516 1.67 22.90 -1.71
N GLN A 517 0.74 23.80 -2.03
CA GLN A 517 -0.52 24.02 -1.29
C GLN A 517 -1.41 22.77 -1.25
N LEU A 518 -1.28 21.85 -2.21
CA LEU A 518 -2.03 20.59 -2.26
C LEU A 518 -1.71 19.64 -1.10
N PHE A 519 -0.49 19.71 -0.54
CA PHE A 519 -0.03 18.76 0.46
C PHE A 519 -0.57 19.02 1.88
N PRO A 520 -0.58 20.26 2.40
CA PRO A 520 -1.24 20.53 3.67
C PRO A 520 -2.77 20.46 3.56
N ASP A 521 -3.35 20.82 2.41
CA ASP A 521 -4.79 20.80 2.20
C ASP A 521 -5.15 20.26 0.80
N HIS A 522 -5.81 19.10 0.81
CA HIS A 522 -6.21 18.39 -0.42
C HIS A 522 -7.34 19.11 -1.17
N GLN A 523 -8.09 20.01 -0.52
CA GLN A 523 -9.22 20.72 -1.12
C GLN A 523 -8.79 21.65 -2.25
N TYR A 524 -7.54 22.14 -2.22
CA TYR A 524 -6.92 22.86 -3.32
C TYR A 524 -6.93 22.07 -4.64
N GLY A 525 -6.87 20.74 -4.56
CA GLY A 525 -6.94 19.82 -5.70
C GLY A 525 -8.31 19.17 -5.92
N LYS A 526 -9.39 19.64 -5.28
CA LYS A 526 -10.72 18.97 -5.30
C LYS A 526 -11.22 18.64 -6.71
N ASP A 527 -11.03 19.55 -7.67
CA ASP A 527 -11.48 19.37 -9.06
C ASP A 527 -10.63 18.35 -9.85
N TRP A 528 -9.48 17.94 -9.29
CA TRP A 528 -8.54 17.00 -9.91
C TRP A 528 -8.63 15.60 -9.30
N LEU A 529 -9.19 15.49 -8.09
CA LEU A 529 -9.23 14.28 -7.29
C LEU A 529 -10.61 13.61 -7.37
N PRO A 530 -10.69 12.28 -7.22
CA PRO A 530 -11.97 11.60 -7.05
C PRO A 530 -12.55 11.87 -5.65
N GLU A 531 -13.86 11.71 -5.52
CA GLU A 531 -14.56 11.78 -4.23
C GLU A 531 -14.14 10.62 -3.32
N THR A 532 -13.51 10.95 -2.19
CA THR A 532 -13.12 10.04 -1.10
C THR A 532 -12.68 10.88 0.10
N THR A 533 -12.60 10.27 1.28
CA THR A 533 -11.93 10.91 2.42
C THR A 533 -10.40 10.85 2.24
N PHE A 534 -9.76 12.01 2.38
CA PHE A 534 -8.31 12.18 2.44
C PHE A 534 -7.92 12.68 3.83
N ILE A 535 -6.79 12.20 4.34
CA ILE A 535 -6.16 12.75 5.55
C ILE A 535 -4.75 13.19 5.16
N SER A 536 -4.53 14.50 5.23
CA SER A 536 -3.26 15.14 4.87
C SER A 536 -2.45 15.47 6.12
N LYS A 537 -1.17 15.08 6.12
CA LYS A 537 -0.20 15.53 7.11
C LYS A 537 0.96 16.21 6.39
N TYR A 538 1.43 17.34 6.91
CA TYR A 538 2.44 18.13 6.22
C TYR A 538 3.36 18.86 7.20
N GLN A 539 4.63 19.02 6.82
CA GLN A 539 5.61 19.83 7.53
C GLN A 539 6.68 20.32 6.55
N ASN A 540 6.94 21.63 6.49
CA ASN A 540 8.06 22.20 5.74
C ASN A 540 9.29 22.45 6.63
N SER A 541 10.40 22.83 6.00
CA SER A 541 11.67 23.14 6.68
C SER A 541 11.58 24.28 7.70
N SER A 542 10.63 25.19 7.53
CA SER A 542 10.43 26.34 8.42
C SER A 542 9.67 26.02 9.72
N TYR A 543 9.12 24.81 9.84
CA TYR A 543 8.32 24.43 10.99
C TYR A 543 9.10 24.46 12.31
N VAL A 544 8.54 25.14 13.30
CA VAL A 544 9.04 25.18 14.67
C VAL A 544 7.93 24.75 15.64
N PRO A 545 8.19 23.76 16.51
CA PRO A 545 7.20 23.32 17.49
C PRO A 545 7.02 24.35 18.62
N ILE A 546 5.77 24.59 19.03
CA ILE A 546 5.40 25.39 20.22
C ILE A 546 5.17 24.46 21.42
N THR A 547 4.41 23.38 21.21
CA THR A 547 4.20 22.32 22.21
C THR A 547 4.33 20.95 21.58
N GLU A 548 5.05 20.04 22.25
CA GLU A 548 5.17 18.63 21.86
C GLU A 548 4.81 17.71 23.04
N ALA A 549 4.03 16.67 22.77
CA ALA A 549 3.77 15.62 23.75
C ALA A 549 5.04 14.78 23.97
N LYS A 550 5.55 14.67 25.21
CA LYS A 550 6.70 13.80 25.54
C LYS A 550 6.44 13.01 26.82
N HIS A 551 6.37 11.68 26.70
CA HIS A 551 6.07 10.76 27.81
C HIS A 551 7.14 10.77 28.93
N ALA A 552 8.37 11.22 28.67
CA ALA A 552 9.48 11.12 29.62
C ALA A 552 9.38 12.07 30.84
N SER A 553 8.48 13.07 30.82
CA SER A 553 8.29 14.03 31.91
C SER A 553 6.92 13.96 32.58
N GLY A 554 5.90 13.36 31.95
CA GLY A 554 4.50 13.50 32.41
C GLY A 554 3.95 14.93 32.30
N GLU A 555 4.71 15.83 31.67
CA GLU A 555 4.38 17.24 31.44
C GLU A 555 4.35 17.48 29.92
N VAL A 556 3.37 18.23 29.43
CA VAL A 556 3.45 18.80 28.07
C VAL A 556 4.56 19.84 28.11
N PHE A 557 5.67 19.57 27.44
CA PHE A 557 6.69 20.59 27.26
C PHE A 557 6.15 21.63 26.27
N GLY A 558 5.83 22.82 26.77
CA GLY A 558 6.35 24.00 26.10
C GLY A 558 7.86 24.09 26.35
N GLY A 559 8.57 25.00 25.69
CA GLY A 559 9.89 25.39 26.15
C GLY A 559 9.87 25.86 27.62
N SER A 560 10.97 26.42 28.12
CA SER A 560 11.01 27.15 29.40
C SER A 560 9.90 28.20 29.57
N GLU A 561 9.19 28.51 28.48
CA GLU A 561 8.35 29.66 28.27
C GLU A 561 6.94 29.32 27.73
N ALA A 562 6.51 28.06 27.67
CA ALA A 562 5.09 27.74 27.39
C ALA A 562 4.53 26.66 28.34
N PHE A 563 3.30 26.86 28.81
CA PHE A 563 2.63 25.91 29.71
C PHE A 563 1.16 25.68 29.33
N VAL A 564 0.68 24.48 29.62
CA VAL A 564 -0.65 24.03 29.21
C VAL A 564 -1.61 23.99 30.39
N GLU A 565 -2.80 24.54 30.18
CA GLU A 565 -3.94 24.43 31.08
C GLU A 565 -5.10 23.72 30.36
N THR A 566 -5.77 22.80 31.05
CA THR A 566 -6.90 22.05 30.49
C THR A 566 -8.14 22.22 31.36
N SER A 567 -9.31 22.27 30.72
CA SER A 567 -10.61 22.39 31.39
C SER A 567 -11.66 21.58 30.66
N GLY A 568 -12.60 20.96 31.37
CA GLY A 568 -13.73 20.20 30.78
C GLY A 568 -13.40 18.79 30.29
N PHE A 569 -12.12 18.37 30.28
CA PHE A 569 -11.75 17.00 29.92
C PHE A 569 -12.00 16.01 31.05
N ARG A 570 -12.48 14.84 30.68
CA ARG A 570 -12.58 13.65 31.53
C ARG A 570 -11.24 12.95 31.67
N GLU A 571 -10.48 12.90 30.57
CA GLU A 571 -9.18 12.25 30.49
C GLU A 571 -8.22 13.11 29.66
N VAL A 572 -7.03 13.33 30.23
CA VAL A 572 -5.90 13.97 29.58
C VAL A 572 -4.67 13.11 29.88
N GLU A 573 -4.17 12.40 28.88
CA GLU A 573 -3.05 11.46 29.05
C GLU A 573 -2.06 11.60 27.90
N ILE A 574 -0.76 11.62 28.19
CA ILE A 574 0.27 11.47 27.16
C ILE A 574 0.47 9.97 26.91
N LEU A 575 0.14 9.51 25.72
CA LEU A 575 0.30 8.12 25.31
C LEU A 575 1.05 8.00 23.99
N ARG A 576 1.49 6.79 23.67
CA ARG A 576 2.01 6.48 22.34
C ARG A 576 0.95 5.73 21.55
N PRO A 577 0.34 6.33 20.51
CA PRO A 577 -0.77 5.70 19.81
C PRO A 577 -0.36 4.38 19.15
N GLU A 578 -1.24 3.39 19.19
CA GLU A 578 -1.03 2.10 18.54
C GLU A 578 -1.58 2.10 17.11
N GLN A 579 -0.84 1.47 16.19
CA GLN A 579 -1.29 1.18 14.84
C GLN A 579 -2.08 -0.14 14.82
N ARG A 580 -2.79 -0.44 13.72
CA ARG A 580 -3.60 -1.66 13.54
C ARG A 580 -2.88 -2.96 13.94
N THR A 581 -1.56 -3.04 13.77
CA THR A 581 -0.77 -4.24 14.06
C THR A 581 -0.26 -4.33 15.50
N GLY A 582 -0.72 -3.44 16.40
CA GLY A 582 -0.25 -3.34 17.79
C GLY A 582 1.17 -2.77 17.91
N ASN A 583 1.71 -2.19 16.83
CA ASN A 583 2.96 -1.46 16.89
C ASN A 583 2.70 -0.01 17.24
N ASN A 584 3.58 0.57 18.05
CA ASN A 584 3.50 1.96 18.43
C ASN A 584 3.91 2.90 17.28
N ARG A 585 3.21 4.03 17.15
CA ARG A 585 3.67 5.16 16.34
C ARG A 585 5.02 5.70 16.85
N PRO A 586 5.79 6.43 16.03
CA PRO A 586 7.09 6.96 16.44
C PRO A 586 7.04 8.06 17.49
N VAL A 587 5.94 8.81 17.57
CA VAL A 587 5.76 10.00 18.40
C VAL A 587 4.59 9.82 19.36
N ASP A 588 4.68 10.47 20.51
CA ASP A 588 3.63 10.49 21.54
C ASP A 588 2.55 11.52 21.15
N ALA A 589 1.36 11.40 21.74
CA ALA A 589 0.28 12.36 21.58
C ALA A 589 -0.48 12.54 22.90
N VAL A 590 -1.13 13.68 23.05
CA VAL A 590 -2.05 13.94 24.17
C VAL A 590 -3.43 13.41 23.80
N LEU A 591 -3.89 12.39 24.52
CA LEU A 591 -5.27 11.94 24.51
C LEU A 591 -6.14 12.97 25.23
N LEU A 592 -7.20 13.39 24.56
CA LEU A 592 -8.19 14.35 25.05
C LEU A 592 -9.58 13.71 24.93
N GLU A 593 -10.19 13.31 26.05
CA GLU A 593 -11.57 12.81 26.11
C GLU A 593 -12.44 13.76 26.95
N TRP A 594 -13.62 14.11 26.46
CA TRP A 594 -14.51 15.06 27.15
C TRP A 594 -15.99 14.73 26.99
N LYS A 595 -16.81 15.43 27.78
CA LYS A 595 -18.28 15.42 27.72
C LYS A 595 -18.81 16.84 27.94
N GLY A 596 -19.44 17.44 26.94
CA GLY A 596 -19.78 18.86 26.88
C GLY A 596 -18.63 19.69 26.31
N ASP A 597 -18.49 20.94 26.73
CA ASP A 597 -17.41 21.79 26.24
C ASP A 597 -16.10 21.54 26.99
N ALA A 598 -14.99 21.49 26.26
CA ALA A 598 -13.65 21.41 26.83
C ALA A 598 -12.71 22.42 26.17
N THR A 599 -11.66 22.81 26.89
CA THR A 599 -10.68 23.79 26.42
C THR A 599 -9.27 23.32 26.76
N TYR A 600 -8.39 23.34 25.75
CA TYR A 600 -6.95 23.14 25.89
C TYR A 600 -6.25 24.47 25.61
N THR A 601 -5.59 25.05 26.61
CA THR A 601 -4.97 26.38 26.53
C THR A 601 -3.46 26.26 26.62
N ILE A 602 -2.75 26.79 25.64
CA ILE A 602 -1.30 26.98 25.64
C ILE A 602 -1.05 28.44 25.98
N ASN A 603 -0.41 28.68 27.12
CA ASN A 603 0.04 30.00 27.55
C ASN A 603 1.50 30.18 27.12
N LEU A 604 1.79 31.27 26.41
CA LEU A 604 3.12 31.64 25.93
C LEU A 604 3.68 32.77 26.81
N ALA A 605 4.92 32.63 27.26
CA ALA A 605 5.59 33.65 28.06
C ALA A 605 6.09 34.81 27.18
N GLU A 606 6.37 35.93 27.83
CA GLU A 606 6.92 37.12 27.19
C GLU A 606 8.31 36.81 26.61
N GLY A 607 8.51 37.05 25.30
CA GLY A 607 9.78 36.78 24.60
C GLY A 607 9.84 35.44 23.84
N PHE A 608 8.76 34.64 23.87
CA PHE A 608 8.68 33.35 23.18
C PHE A 608 9.02 33.42 21.67
N GLU A 609 8.76 34.55 21.00
CA GLU A 609 9.16 34.81 19.61
C GLU A 609 10.66 34.63 19.34
N SER A 610 11.49 34.99 20.32
CA SER A 610 12.94 34.93 20.22
C SER A 610 13.44 33.50 20.36
N GLU A 611 12.71 32.65 21.10
CA GLU A 611 12.97 31.21 21.23
C GLU A 611 12.53 30.43 19.98
N LEU A 612 11.42 30.82 19.34
CA LEU A 612 10.97 30.22 18.07
C LEU A 612 12.05 30.30 16.99
N GLY A 613 12.89 31.34 17.02
CA GLY A 613 14.01 31.51 16.07
C GLY A 613 13.55 31.61 14.61
N LEU A 614 12.27 31.94 14.41
CA LEU A 614 11.55 32.04 13.15
C LEU A 614 11.04 33.48 13.00
N GLU A 615 11.56 34.22 12.04
CA GLU A 615 11.14 35.60 11.79
C GLU A 615 9.78 35.59 11.07
N LYS A 616 8.75 36.20 11.66
CA LYS A 616 7.40 36.36 11.06
C LYS A 616 6.78 35.08 10.46
N PRO A 617 6.55 34.04 11.26
CA PRO A 617 5.68 32.93 10.86
C PRO A 617 4.31 33.43 10.37
N GLU A 618 3.80 32.80 9.32
CA GLU A 618 2.53 33.16 8.67
C GLU A 618 1.39 32.20 9.03
N HIS A 619 1.72 30.98 9.49
CA HIS A 619 0.75 29.95 9.80
C HIS A 619 0.95 29.38 11.20
N LEU A 620 -0.16 29.20 11.91
CA LEU A 620 -0.25 28.31 13.06
C LEU A 620 -0.50 26.89 12.56
N VAL A 621 0.23 25.92 13.09
CA VAL A 621 0.11 24.51 12.73
C VAL A 621 -0.47 23.75 13.90
N VAL A 622 -1.51 22.96 13.65
CA VAL A 622 -2.06 22.03 14.63
C VAL A 622 -2.19 20.65 14.00
N THR A 623 -1.60 19.64 14.62
CA THR A 623 -1.67 18.26 14.12
C THR A 623 -2.46 17.39 15.10
N MET A 624 -3.58 16.81 14.65
CA MET A 624 -4.47 16.02 15.50
C MET A 624 -5.17 14.87 14.75
N ALA A 625 -5.67 13.89 15.50
CA ALA A 625 -6.42 12.75 14.97
C ALA A 625 -7.73 12.55 15.73
N ASN A 626 -8.82 12.30 15.00
CA ASN A 626 -10.05 11.79 15.59
C ASN A 626 -9.89 10.31 15.94
N VAL A 627 -10.27 9.97 17.17
CA VAL A 627 -10.24 8.59 17.70
C VAL A 627 -11.55 8.24 18.42
N ALA A 628 -12.62 8.97 18.12
CA ALA A 628 -13.95 8.67 18.63
C ALA A 628 -14.57 7.48 17.87
N GLU A 629 -14.55 6.30 18.51
CA GLU A 629 -15.08 5.05 17.93
C GLU A 629 -16.59 5.06 17.70
N ASP A 630 -17.32 6.01 18.28
CA ASP A 630 -18.76 6.18 18.04
C ASP A 630 -19.07 6.88 16.71
N GLY A 631 -18.04 7.23 15.93
CA GLY A 631 -18.15 7.91 14.65
C GLY A 631 -18.41 9.41 14.76
N SER A 632 -18.39 9.98 15.98
CA SER A 632 -18.54 11.42 16.15
C SER A 632 -17.34 12.18 15.58
N VAL A 633 -17.62 13.31 14.93
CA VAL A 633 -16.61 14.27 14.48
C VAL A 633 -16.79 15.53 15.34
N PRO A 634 -15.82 15.86 16.21
CA PRO A 634 -15.97 17.01 17.09
C PRO A 634 -15.79 18.32 16.33
N ALA A 635 -16.55 19.35 16.69
CA ALA A 635 -16.27 20.71 16.23
C ALA A 635 -15.16 21.31 17.10
N VAL A 636 -14.11 21.82 16.44
CA VAL A 636 -12.95 22.41 17.12
C VAL A 636 -12.77 23.83 16.63
N GLU A 637 -12.72 24.77 17.57
CA GLU A 637 -12.41 26.18 17.30
C GLU A 637 -11.06 26.52 17.90
N ILE A 638 -10.29 27.35 17.22
CA ILE A 638 -9.02 27.88 17.71
C ILE A 638 -9.21 29.35 18.03
N GLU A 639 -8.75 29.78 19.21
CA GLU A 639 -8.71 31.17 19.64
C GLU A 639 -7.27 31.60 19.83
N LEU A 640 -6.91 32.74 19.23
CA LEU A 640 -5.66 33.43 19.50
C LEU A 640 -5.94 34.68 20.32
N GLU A 641 -5.18 34.89 21.40
CA GLU A 641 -5.24 36.08 22.25
C GLU A 641 -3.88 36.78 22.22
N SER A 642 -3.90 38.08 21.98
CA SER A 642 -2.69 38.91 21.98
C SER A 642 -2.49 39.66 23.30
N VAL A 643 -1.24 40.07 23.57
CA VAL A 643 -0.83 40.80 24.79
C VAL A 643 -1.61 42.11 24.97
N ASP A 644 -1.99 42.77 23.88
CA ASP A 644 -2.79 44.00 23.86
C ASP A 644 -4.30 43.77 23.99
N GLY A 645 -4.73 42.52 24.18
CA GLY A 645 -6.14 42.13 24.31
C GLY A 645 -6.91 42.06 22.99
N GLY A 646 -6.20 42.05 21.85
CA GLY A 646 -6.76 41.58 20.58
C GLY A 646 -6.93 40.07 20.55
N GLY A 647 -7.64 39.57 19.54
CA GLY A 647 -7.81 38.14 19.34
C GLY A 647 -8.93 37.82 18.37
N GLY A 648 -9.00 36.55 17.97
CA GLY A 648 -10.09 36.03 17.17
C GLY A 648 -10.24 34.53 17.33
N VAL A 649 -11.41 34.02 16.95
CA VAL A 649 -11.76 32.60 16.97
C VAL A 649 -11.98 32.13 15.53
N ARG A 650 -11.41 30.99 15.15
CA ARG A 650 -11.62 30.36 13.84
C ARG A 650 -12.03 28.91 14.02
N SER A 651 -13.05 28.48 13.28
CA SER A 651 -13.43 27.06 13.26
C SER A 651 -12.47 26.28 12.38
N LEU A 652 -12.01 25.12 12.81
CA LEU A 652 -11.23 24.23 11.94
C LEU A 652 -12.07 23.77 10.74
N GLU A 653 -13.39 23.63 10.89
CA GLU A 653 -14.31 23.24 9.82
C GLU A 653 -14.33 24.24 8.65
N GLU A 654 -14.06 25.52 8.91
CA GLU A 654 -13.96 26.56 7.87
C GLU A 654 -12.66 26.46 7.06
N ILE A 655 -11.64 25.78 7.61
CA ILE A 655 -10.32 25.61 7.01
C ILE A 655 -10.27 24.28 6.28
N MET A 656 -10.42 23.19 7.04
CA MET A 656 -10.48 21.83 6.53
C MET A 656 -11.27 20.98 7.53
N PRO A 657 -12.23 20.13 7.10
CA PRO A 657 -13.00 19.31 8.03
C PRO A 657 -12.10 18.29 8.76
N ILE A 658 -12.39 18.03 10.04
CA ILE A 658 -11.75 16.94 10.78
C ILE A 658 -12.24 15.61 10.20
N PRO A 659 -11.34 14.71 9.77
CA PRO A 659 -11.75 13.45 9.18
C PRO A 659 -12.39 12.53 10.23
N PRO A 660 -13.39 11.73 9.84
CA PRO A 660 -13.90 10.67 10.71
C PRO A 660 -12.87 9.55 10.89
N VAL A 661 -13.09 8.69 11.88
CA VAL A 661 -12.32 7.45 12.03
C VAL A 661 -12.58 6.55 10.81
N ILE A 662 -11.50 6.12 10.13
CA ILE A 662 -11.60 5.27 8.94
C ILE A 662 -11.51 3.79 9.35
N GLU A 663 -12.66 3.13 9.42
CA GLU A 663 -12.76 1.69 9.66
C GLU A 663 -12.69 0.87 8.37
N THR A 664 -11.97 -0.24 8.40
CA THR A 664 -11.85 -1.21 7.30
C THR A 664 -12.35 -2.59 7.69
N GLU A 665 -13.27 -3.12 6.88
CA GLU A 665 -13.65 -4.52 6.89
C GLU A 665 -12.82 -5.26 5.84
N PHE A 666 -11.76 -5.94 6.28
CA PHE A 666 -10.82 -6.58 5.34
C PHE A 666 -11.41 -7.84 4.70
N THR A 667 -12.23 -8.59 5.44
CA THR A 667 -12.97 -9.76 4.93
C THR A 667 -14.44 -9.44 4.73
N HIS A 668 -15.14 -10.27 3.94
CA HIS A 668 -16.55 -10.05 3.64
C HIS A 668 -17.40 -9.94 4.93
N PHE A 669 -18.03 -8.78 5.13
CA PHE A 669 -18.85 -8.43 6.30
C PHE A 669 -18.08 -8.45 7.64
N GLY A 670 -16.76 -8.28 7.61
CA GLY A 670 -15.88 -8.37 8.80
C GLY A 670 -15.85 -9.74 9.50
N LEU A 671 -16.52 -10.76 8.95
CA LEU A 671 -16.81 -12.03 9.64
C LEU A 671 -15.59 -12.79 10.12
N PHE A 672 -14.45 -12.60 9.45
CA PHE A 672 -13.25 -13.39 9.68
C PHE A 672 -12.04 -12.54 10.07
N ASP A 673 -12.19 -11.23 10.27
CA ASP A 673 -11.07 -10.31 10.49
C ASP A 673 -10.20 -10.69 11.71
N THR A 674 -10.84 -11.17 12.78
CA THR A 674 -10.18 -11.61 14.01
C THR A 674 -9.46 -12.96 13.91
N ILE A 675 -9.77 -13.80 12.90
CA ILE A 675 -9.19 -15.15 12.76
C ILE A 675 -8.38 -15.35 11.49
N PHE A 676 -8.62 -14.53 10.48
CA PHE A 676 -7.95 -14.61 9.19
C PHE A 676 -6.51 -14.14 9.33
N ARG A 677 -5.59 -14.92 8.75
CA ARG A 677 -4.13 -14.71 8.87
C ARG A 677 -3.66 -14.52 10.32
N GLU A 678 -4.24 -15.27 11.25
CA GLU A 678 -3.90 -15.24 12.68
C GLU A 678 -4.16 -13.86 13.32
N GLY A 679 -5.30 -13.23 12.98
CA GLY A 679 -5.72 -11.95 13.56
C GLY A 679 -5.08 -10.73 12.92
N LYS A 680 -4.48 -10.88 11.72
CA LYS A 680 -3.82 -9.76 11.02
C LYS A 680 -4.74 -8.53 10.87
N TYR A 681 -6.04 -8.76 10.69
CA TYR A 681 -7.04 -7.74 10.41
C TYR A 681 -7.97 -7.46 11.60
N GLU A 682 -7.61 -7.91 12.80
CA GLU A 682 -8.45 -7.79 14.01
C GLU A 682 -8.85 -6.35 14.32
N ASN A 683 -7.91 -5.41 14.16
CA ASN A 683 -8.17 -3.98 14.33
C ASN A 683 -8.57 -3.37 12.98
N SER A 684 -9.80 -2.83 12.91
CA SER A 684 -10.38 -2.24 11.69
C SER A 684 -9.86 -0.83 11.38
N TRP A 685 -9.30 -0.12 12.36
CA TRP A 685 -8.86 1.27 12.23
C TRP A 685 -7.53 1.52 12.96
N GLU A 686 -6.88 2.63 12.66
CA GLU A 686 -5.73 3.17 13.40
C GLU A 686 -5.83 4.71 13.46
N PRO A 687 -5.24 5.36 14.47
CA PRO A 687 -5.14 6.82 14.48
C PRO A 687 -4.31 7.34 13.31
N VAL A 688 -4.89 8.26 12.54
CA VAL A 688 -4.22 8.96 11.43
C VAL A 688 -4.37 10.46 11.65
N PHE A 689 -3.24 11.17 11.61
CA PHE A 689 -3.16 12.56 12.02
C PHE A 689 -3.26 13.50 10.82
N GLN A 690 -4.11 14.51 10.96
CA GLN A 690 -4.26 15.60 10.00
C GLN A 690 -3.53 16.84 10.51
N THR A 691 -2.84 17.54 9.61
CA THR A 691 -2.25 18.85 9.88
C THR A 691 -3.20 19.94 9.41
N PHE A 692 -3.51 20.88 10.28
CA PHE A 692 -4.24 22.11 9.97
C PHE A 692 -3.24 23.26 9.92
N MET A 693 -3.07 23.85 8.74
CA MET A 693 -2.28 25.08 8.57
C MET A 693 -3.22 26.27 8.54
N ILE A 694 -3.13 27.13 9.54
CA ILE A 694 -4.09 28.20 9.77
C ILE A 694 -3.40 29.54 9.59
N PRO A 695 -3.79 30.35 8.59
CA PRO A 695 -3.18 31.66 8.39
C PRO A 695 -3.39 32.54 9.63
N ILE A 696 -2.32 33.09 10.19
CA ILE A 696 -2.38 33.86 11.44
C ILE A 696 -3.15 35.17 11.25
N ASP A 697 -2.96 35.82 10.11
CA ASP A 697 -3.71 37.02 9.73
C ASP A 697 -5.22 36.75 9.61
N SER A 698 -5.62 35.48 9.41
CA SER A 698 -7.04 35.15 9.34
C SER A 698 -7.75 35.46 10.65
N PHE A 699 -7.10 35.50 11.82
CA PHE A 699 -7.76 35.68 13.12
C PHE A 699 -8.13 37.14 13.46
N PHE A 700 -7.58 38.14 12.78
CA PHE A 700 -7.68 39.55 13.19
C PHE A 700 -8.29 40.45 12.10
N GLU A 701 -8.91 41.56 12.50
CA GLU A 701 -9.45 42.53 11.52
C GLU A 701 -8.31 43.24 10.76
N PRO A 702 -8.42 43.42 9.42
CA PRO A 702 -7.37 44.06 8.60
C PRO A 702 -6.96 45.47 9.05
N SER A 703 -7.82 46.15 9.81
CA SER A 703 -7.58 47.50 10.33
C SER A 703 -6.55 47.57 11.47
N ARG A 704 -6.07 46.43 12.01
CA ARG A 704 -5.07 46.40 13.09
C ARG A 704 -3.61 46.26 12.63
N GLY A 705 -3.34 46.16 11.33
CA GLY A 705 -1.99 45.96 10.77
C GLY A 705 -1.57 44.49 10.72
N GLU A 706 -0.46 44.19 10.05
CA GLU A 706 0.14 42.84 10.00
C GLU A 706 0.52 42.37 11.41
N LEU A 707 0.15 41.15 11.76
CA LEU A 707 0.41 40.59 13.09
C LEU A 707 1.83 40.02 13.17
N ASP A 708 2.48 40.23 14.32
CA ASP A 708 3.68 39.51 14.71
C ASP A 708 3.28 38.44 15.74
N LEU A 709 3.72 37.18 15.56
CA LEU A 709 3.49 36.11 16.52
C LEU A 709 4.04 36.47 17.91
N ALA A 710 5.00 37.39 17.96
CA ALA A 710 5.47 38.08 19.15
C ALA A 710 4.38 38.66 20.07
N GLN A 711 3.23 39.00 19.49
CA GLN A 711 2.14 39.61 20.23
C GLN A 711 1.16 38.58 20.79
N ILE A 712 1.30 37.28 20.47
CA ILE A 712 0.38 36.24 20.93
C ILE A 712 0.84 35.70 22.28
N ASN A 713 -0.05 35.70 23.27
CA ASN A 713 0.23 35.16 24.61
C ASN A 713 -0.58 33.91 24.93
N LYS A 714 -1.66 33.61 24.19
CA LYS A 714 -2.43 32.38 24.37
C LYS A 714 -2.95 31.82 23.06
N ILE A 715 -2.93 30.49 22.99
CA ILE A 715 -3.58 29.69 21.96
C ILE A 715 -4.57 28.77 22.68
N LYS A 716 -5.87 28.87 22.40
CA LYS A 716 -6.89 28.00 23.00
C LYS A 716 -7.56 27.16 21.92
N LEU A 717 -7.65 25.86 22.17
CA LEU A 717 -8.45 24.94 21.38
C LEU A 717 -9.74 24.67 22.15
N HIS A 718 -10.88 25.07 21.58
CA HIS A 718 -12.21 24.82 22.11
C HIS A 718 -12.80 23.60 21.43
N PHE A 719 -13.17 22.60 22.22
CA PHE A 719 -13.83 21.39 21.76
C PHE A 719 -15.32 21.51 22.07
N ARG A 720 -16.13 21.67 21.01
CA ARG A 720 -17.57 21.93 21.07
C ARG A 720 -18.34 20.70 20.58
N SER A 721 -18.68 19.79 21.48
CA SER A 721 -19.52 18.63 21.15
C SER A 721 -20.16 18.01 22.40
N GLU A 722 -21.19 17.17 22.25
CA GLU A 722 -21.78 16.46 23.41
C GLU A 722 -20.75 15.58 24.11
N SER A 723 -19.87 14.95 23.34
CA SER A 723 -18.67 14.23 23.77
C SER A 723 -17.70 14.11 22.60
N GLY A 724 -16.46 13.75 22.89
CA GLY A 724 -15.48 13.46 21.85
C GLY A 724 -14.20 12.89 22.41
N LYS A 725 -13.39 12.35 21.51
CA LYS A 725 -12.09 11.76 21.82
C LYS A 725 -11.11 12.06 20.69
N MET A 726 -10.05 12.80 21.01
CA MET A 726 -9.05 13.26 20.04
C MET A 726 -7.64 12.94 20.55
N LEU A 727 -6.71 12.80 19.63
CA LEU A 727 -5.27 12.84 19.91
C LEU A 727 -4.70 14.14 19.35
N LEU A 728 -4.10 14.96 20.21
CA LEU A 728 -3.32 16.14 19.82
C LEU A 728 -1.83 15.76 19.80
N GLU A 729 -1.20 15.84 18.63
CA GLU A 729 0.22 15.50 18.47
C GLU A 729 1.12 16.68 18.79
N GLU A 730 0.86 17.81 18.12
CA GLU A 730 1.71 18.99 18.19
C GLU A 730 0.93 20.26 17.83
N VAL A 731 1.42 21.38 18.37
CA VAL A 731 1.08 22.73 17.94
C VAL A 731 2.39 23.44 17.64
N GLY A 732 2.47 24.12 16.51
CA GLY A 732 3.68 24.79 16.04
C GLY A 732 3.37 26.00 15.18
N ALA A 733 4.41 26.57 14.59
CA ALA A 733 4.30 27.66 13.63
C ALA A 733 5.26 27.43 12.46
N CYS A 734 4.91 27.96 11.29
CA CYS A 734 5.76 27.90 10.10
C CYS A 734 5.51 29.10 9.17
N HIS A 735 6.41 29.28 8.21
CA HIS A 735 6.15 30.10 7.02
C HIS A 735 5.15 29.38 6.11
N ARG A 736 4.50 30.16 5.24
CA ARG A 736 3.64 29.59 4.20
C ARG A 736 4.42 28.60 3.32
N PRO A 737 3.76 27.58 2.74
CA PRO A 737 4.34 26.80 1.65
C PRO A 737 4.85 27.76 0.57
N ASN A 738 6.01 27.48 -0.02
CA ASN A 738 6.69 28.46 -0.85
C ASN A 738 5.74 28.93 -1.97
N TYR A 739 5.54 30.24 -2.06
CA TYR A 739 4.63 30.85 -3.01
C TYR A 739 5.19 32.20 -3.43
N VAL A 740 5.50 32.32 -4.71
CA VAL A 740 5.79 33.60 -5.36
C VAL A 740 4.48 34.11 -5.97
N GLU A 741 3.91 35.17 -5.37
CA GLU A 741 2.94 36.03 -6.07
C GLU A 741 3.55 36.48 -7.40
N ARG A 742 2.79 36.48 -8.50
CA ARG A 742 3.26 37.00 -9.80
C ARG A 742 3.64 38.49 -9.69
N GLY A 743 4.87 38.75 -9.30
CA GLY A 743 5.59 40.02 -9.45
C GLY A 743 6.79 39.78 -10.37
N GLU A 744 6.65 40.21 -11.63
CA GLU A 744 7.75 40.45 -12.58
C GLU A 744 8.78 39.32 -12.80
N LEU A 745 8.34 38.16 -13.29
CA LEU A 745 9.22 37.34 -14.13
C LEU A 745 9.43 38.05 -15.47
N SER A 746 10.50 38.85 -15.54
CA SER A 746 11.01 39.32 -16.82
C SER A 746 11.42 38.08 -17.62
N ILE A 747 10.63 37.73 -18.63
CA ILE A 747 10.98 36.73 -19.63
C ILE A 747 12.19 37.27 -20.40
N SER A 748 13.40 36.96 -19.96
CA SER A 748 14.55 37.05 -20.87
C SER A 748 14.56 35.78 -21.72
N LYS A 749 13.90 35.84 -22.88
CA LYS A 749 14.14 34.88 -23.97
C LYS A 749 15.64 34.87 -24.30
N ARG A 750 16.31 33.74 -24.11
CA ARG A 750 17.42 33.28 -24.97
C ARG A 750 17.40 31.78 -25.10
#